data_AF-A0A5S4H2U9-F1
#
_entry.id   AF-A0A5S4H2U9-F1
#
_cell.length_a   1.000
_cell.length_b   1.000
_cell.length_c   1.000
_cell.angle_alpha   90.00
_cell.angle_beta   90.00
_cell.angle_gamma   90.00
#
_symmetry.space_group_name_H-M   'P 1'
#
loop_
_entity.id
_entity.type
_entity.pdbx_description
1 polymer ?
#
loop_
_entity_poly.entity_id
_entity_poly.type
_entity_poly.pdbx_seq_one_letter_code
_entity_poly.pdbx_strand_id
1 'polypeptide(L)'
;MAAARLLTALLLALPGATIATGAAAVIPPADYQQVQLAAGPPELGEAMSLAVLPDRGVLHTARDGTVRHTDPQGNTKIAGKLDVYTHDEEGLQGIAADPAFTTNRFVYLYYSPKLATPAGDAPTTGTAADFEPWKGHLNLSRFTLKADNTLDLASEKTVLQVPNDRGQCCHVGGDIDFDSAGNLYLTTGDDTNPFESSGYSPLDERTDRNPQFDAQRSSGNTNDLRGKLLRVKPQPDGTYTIPPGNLFPAGTAGTRPEIYAMGFRNPFRMSVDRPTGVVYLGDYGPDAGTTDPNRGPSGQVEFDRITAPGNYGWPYCTGTNTTTETYNEYAFPSGPSAAKYACATGPANNSFRNTGLATLPPAKPSWIRYAGDAGSPPEFGSGSESPMGGEVYRYDPNLSSAVKFPAALDGRYFAAEFGRRWIKAIEVTAGGSYGTIEAFPWTGTQIIDTDFGPDGALYVLDYGTGAGDQALYRIEYIGGTNRNPIAKAAADRTSGPAPLTVAFSSAGSSDPEGGALTYSWSFGDGATSTQPNPSHTYAAAGTYTPTLTVRDPQGLTGTASLVVTAGNTAPTVTLTRPAHGQLFSFGGTVPFAVTVTDPEDGTIDCTKVKVTYLLGHDSHNHAITSNTGCTGSIAVPVDGEHDSAANIYGVFDAEYTDKGGLTTHSVRTLQPGHRQAEHFGAQSGIQPADHGGAEGGRTVGFTDNGDWISFQPYALGDATRITARVSSGGPGGTIEVRTGSATGTLHGTLTVPNTGGWDTFTDVSASLSGVPAQTTALFLVFKGVTGQGNLLDVDAFTFETATEAEAYTSNSGVQVADHAPASGGKTAGYLNNGDWAGYAQVSTAGAKTFSARVSSAGAGGAIQVRAGSATGTLLGTVTVPVTGGWETFQTATTTLTGTGSGPLFLVFTGSGTGYLFDVDTFTLTR
;
A
#
# COMPACT_ATOMS: atom_id res chain seq x y z
N MET A 1 27.83 -60.39 -45.10
CA MET A 1 26.80 -61.09 -45.90
C MET A 1 25.96 -61.91 -44.91
N ALA A 2 24.85 -61.36 -44.45
CA ALA A 2 23.50 -61.56 -44.99
C ALA A 2 22.89 -62.92 -44.57
N ALA A 3 21.93 -62.89 -43.65
CA ALA A 3 20.73 -63.73 -43.67
C ALA A 3 19.68 -63.14 -42.72
N ALA A 4 18.66 -62.52 -43.33
CA ALA A 4 17.44 -62.08 -42.68
C ALA A 4 16.49 -63.25 -42.44
N ARG A 5 15.73 -63.22 -41.34
CA ARG A 5 14.42 -63.87 -41.24
C ARG A 5 13.43 -62.91 -40.58
N LEU A 6 12.43 -62.52 -41.36
CA LEU A 6 11.22 -61.82 -40.95
C LEU A 6 10.38 -62.71 -40.02
N LEU A 7 9.92 -62.17 -38.90
CA LEU A 7 8.73 -62.67 -38.20
C LEU A 7 7.73 -61.53 -38.07
N THR A 8 6.55 -61.74 -38.64
CA THR A 8 5.40 -60.85 -38.65
C THR A 8 4.72 -60.88 -37.28
N ALA A 9 4.58 -59.74 -36.61
CA ALA A 9 3.79 -59.61 -35.38
C ALA A 9 2.47 -58.90 -35.67
N LEU A 10 1.38 -59.53 -35.25
CA LEU A 10 -0.01 -59.13 -35.39
C LEU A 10 -0.32 -57.96 -34.46
N LEU A 11 -0.71 -56.79 -34.99
CA LEU A 11 -1.21 -55.67 -34.18
C LEU A 11 -2.65 -55.98 -33.69
N LEU A 12 -2.82 -56.15 -32.37
CA LEU A 12 -4.11 -55.96 -31.72
C LEU A 12 -4.28 -54.46 -31.43
N ALA A 13 -5.25 -53.83 -32.10
CA ALA A 13 -5.71 -52.49 -31.76
C ALA A 13 -6.54 -52.55 -30.46
N LEU A 14 -5.97 -52.03 -29.37
CA LEU A 14 -6.75 -51.66 -28.18
C LEU A 14 -7.46 -50.32 -28.47
N PRO A 15 -8.70 -50.11 -27.99
CA PRO A 15 -9.35 -48.81 -28.10
C PRO A 15 -8.55 -47.81 -27.26
N GLY A 16 -8.14 -46.70 -27.89
CA GLY A 16 -7.49 -45.61 -27.19
C GLY A 16 -8.38 -45.11 -26.06
N ALA A 17 -7.89 -45.19 -24.83
CA ALA A 17 -8.46 -44.44 -23.73
C ALA A 17 -8.33 -42.95 -24.09
N THR A 18 -9.46 -42.33 -24.42
CA THR A 18 -9.57 -40.86 -24.47
C THR A 18 -9.19 -40.35 -23.09
N ILE A 19 -8.11 -39.57 -23.03
CA ILE A 19 -7.66 -38.86 -21.82
C ILE A 19 -8.80 -37.90 -21.46
N ALA A 20 -9.49 -38.17 -20.35
CA ALA A 20 -10.48 -37.26 -19.80
C ALA A 20 -9.75 -36.01 -19.32
N THR A 21 -10.04 -34.86 -19.93
CA THR A 21 -9.82 -33.56 -19.30
C THR A 21 -10.54 -33.57 -17.95
N GLY A 22 -9.87 -33.15 -16.87
CA GLY A 22 -10.52 -33.04 -15.56
C GLY A 22 -11.78 -32.20 -15.67
N ALA A 23 -12.89 -32.71 -15.15
CA ALA A 23 -14.13 -31.95 -15.14
C ALA A 23 -13.98 -30.74 -14.21
N ALA A 24 -14.57 -29.60 -14.60
CA ALA A 24 -14.76 -28.45 -13.72
C ALA A 24 -15.32 -28.92 -12.36
N ALA A 25 -14.71 -28.47 -11.26
CA ALA A 25 -15.22 -28.76 -9.94
C ALA A 25 -16.44 -27.88 -9.68
N VAL A 26 -17.59 -28.49 -9.38
CA VAL A 26 -18.78 -27.73 -9.00
C VAL A 26 -18.52 -27.13 -7.60
N ILE A 27 -18.37 -25.79 -7.51
CA ILE A 27 -18.17 -25.03 -6.26
C ILE A 27 -19.37 -24.08 -6.05
N PRO A 28 -20.54 -24.58 -5.59
CA PRO A 28 -21.69 -23.72 -5.35
C PRO A 28 -21.42 -22.81 -4.14
N PRO A 29 -21.58 -21.48 -4.25
CA PRO A 29 -21.36 -20.60 -3.10
C PRO A 29 -22.22 -20.93 -1.87
N ALA A 30 -23.42 -21.48 -2.08
CA ALA A 30 -24.30 -21.92 -1.00
C ALA A 30 -23.78 -23.11 -0.19
N ASP A 31 -22.79 -23.84 -0.73
CA ASP A 31 -22.19 -24.98 -0.03
C ASP A 31 -21.07 -24.57 0.93
N TYR A 32 -20.72 -23.28 0.96
CA TYR A 32 -19.65 -22.75 1.81
C TYR A 32 -20.17 -21.65 2.73
N GLN A 33 -19.54 -21.51 3.89
CA GLN A 33 -19.76 -20.39 4.79
C GLN A 33 -18.43 -19.77 5.23
N GLN A 34 -18.40 -18.44 5.35
CA GLN A 34 -17.31 -17.69 5.96
C GLN A 34 -17.63 -17.45 7.44
N VAL A 35 -16.85 -18.05 8.34
CA VAL A 35 -16.91 -17.80 9.77
C VAL A 35 -15.85 -16.76 10.13
N GLN A 36 -16.27 -15.58 10.57
CA GLN A 36 -15.36 -14.54 11.05
C GLN A 36 -14.86 -14.90 12.45
N LEU A 37 -13.55 -15.08 12.61
CA LEU A 37 -12.91 -15.44 13.88
C LEU A 37 -12.40 -14.22 14.65
N ALA A 38 -11.92 -13.20 13.95
CA ALA A 38 -11.45 -11.95 14.54
C ALA A 38 -11.64 -10.80 13.54
N ALA A 39 -11.79 -9.56 14.01
CA ALA A 39 -11.82 -8.40 13.13
C ALA A 39 -11.33 -7.10 13.76
N GLY A 40 -10.82 -6.24 12.88
CA GLY A 40 -10.42 -4.88 13.16
C GLY A 40 -9.05 -4.74 13.84
N PRO A 41 -8.57 -3.49 13.96
CA PRO A 41 -7.24 -3.19 14.49
C PRO A 41 -6.94 -3.74 15.89
N PRO A 42 -7.87 -3.73 16.87
CA PRO A 42 -7.58 -4.25 18.20
C PRO A 42 -7.22 -5.75 18.20
N GLU A 43 -7.88 -6.55 17.36
CA GLU A 43 -7.67 -7.99 17.30
C GLU A 43 -6.60 -8.40 16.30
N LEU A 44 -6.31 -7.62 15.25
CA LEU A 44 -5.40 -8.04 14.17
C LEU A 44 -4.20 -7.13 13.97
N GLY A 45 -4.31 -5.83 14.26
CA GLY A 45 -3.29 -4.84 13.87
C GLY A 45 -3.15 -4.72 12.35
N GLU A 46 -1.94 -4.43 11.87
CA GLU A 46 -1.55 -4.52 10.46
C GLU A 46 -1.13 -5.95 10.15
N ALA A 47 -2.10 -6.80 9.82
CA ALA A 47 -1.94 -8.24 9.72
C ALA A 47 -1.01 -8.65 8.57
N MET A 48 -0.02 -9.52 8.82
CA MET A 48 0.94 -9.96 7.81
C MET A 48 0.77 -11.44 7.45
N SER A 49 0.91 -12.36 8.41
CA SER A 49 0.90 -13.80 8.13
C SER A 49 0.19 -14.58 9.23
N LEU A 50 -0.26 -15.80 8.91
CA LEU A 50 -0.97 -16.71 9.80
C LEU A 50 -0.34 -18.11 9.83
N ALA A 51 -0.53 -18.82 10.94
CA ALA A 51 -0.23 -20.25 11.04
C ALA A 51 -1.35 -20.95 11.83
N VAL A 52 -1.99 -21.97 11.23
CA VAL A 52 -3.04 -22.73 11.90
C VAL A 52 -2.43 -23.85 12.74
N LEU A 53 -2.76 -23.86 14.03
CA LEU A 53 -2.27 -24.83 15.00
C LEU A 53 -3.10 -26.13 14.98
N PRO A 54 -2.55 -27.25 15.47
CA PRO A 54 -3.26 -28.54 15.52
C PRO A 54 -4.58 -28.53 16.32
N ASP A 55 -4.74 -27.60 17.26
CA ASP A 55 -5.98 -27.40 18.04
C ASP A 55 -6.99 -26.46 17.36
N ARG A 56 -6.68 -26.02 16.12
CA ARG A 56 -7.40 -25.03 15.30
C ARG A 56 -7.29 -23.58 15.77
N GLY A 57 -6.46 -23.30 16.79
CA GLY A 57 -6.05 -21.94 17.10
C GLY A 57 -5.21 -21.38 15.96
N VAL A 58 -5.21 -20.07 15.78
CA VAL A 58 -4.45 -19.39 14.74
C VAL A 58 -3.47 -18.45 15.40
N LEU A 59 -2.18 -18.62 15.12
CA LEU A 59 -1.21 -17.56 15.37
C LEU A 59 -1.19 -16.63 14.17
N HIS A 60 -1.13 -15.33 14.41
CA HIS A 60 -0.95 -14.36 13.34
C HIS A 60 -0.08 -13.20 13.78
N THR A 61 0.59 -12.60 12.80
CA THR A 61 1.53 -11.51 13.00
C THR A 61 0.93 -10.17 12.60
N ALA A 62 1.31 -9.12 13.31
CA ALA A 62 1.17 -7.76 12.86
C ALA A 62 2.55 -7.15 12.62
N ARG A 63 2.67 -6.28 11.61
CA ARG A 63 3.96 -5.72 11.18
C ARG A 63 4.72 -4.99 12.29
N ASP A 64 3.99 -4.43 13.26
CA ASP A 64 4.53 -3.75 14.45
C ASP A 64 5.27 -4.66 15.46
N GLY A 65 5.43 -5.95 15.15
CA GLY A 65 6.11 -6.92 16.00
C GLY A 65 5.18 -7.74 16.89
N THR A 66 3.86 -7.50 16.85
CA THR A 66 2.92 -8.21 17.70
C THR A 66 2.55 -9.57 17.11
N VAL A 67 2.67 -10.63 17.92
CA VAL A 67 2.11 -11.97 17.64
C VAL A 67 0.84 -12.13 18.46
N ARG A 68 -0.23 -12.58 17.82
CA ARG A 68 -1.51 -12.84 18.47
C ARG A 68 -1.91 -14.30 18.29
N HIS A 69 -2.77 -14.76 19.19
CA HIS A 69 -3.41 -16.06 19.12
C HIS A 69 -4.93 -15.86 19.13
N THR A 70 -5.60 -16.33 18.10
CA THR A 70 -7.07 -16.42 18.01
C THR A 70 -7.48 -17.88 18.19
N ASP A 71 -8.28 -18.18 19.21
CA ASP A 71 -8.74 -19.54 19.48
C ASP A 71 -9.85 -20.01 18.49
N PRO A 72 -10.24 -21.30 18.50
CA PRO A 72 -11.28 -21.79 17.58
C PRO A 72 -12.66 -21.15 17.75
N GLN A 73 -12.89 -20.46 18.87
CA GLN A 73 -14.11 -19.70 19.19
C GLN A 73 -13.98 -18.22 18.80
N GLY A 74 -12.85 -17.77 18.24
CA GLY A 74 -12.64 -16.39 17.86
C GLY A 74 -12.26 -15.46 19.01
N ASN A 75 -11.77 -15.98 20.13
CA ASN A 75 -11.20 -15.12 21.18
C ASN A 75 -9.74 -14.83 20.85
N THR A 76 -9.42 -13.55 20.67
CA THR A 76 -8.07 -13.10 20.32
C THR A 76 -7.35 -12.52 21.52
N LYS A 77 -6.06 -12.87 21.67
CA LYS A 77 -5.15 -12.25 22.64
C LYS A 77 -3.76 -12.05 22.08
N ILE A 78 -3.00 -11.13 22.67
CA ILE A 78 -1.57 -10.99 22.40
C ILE A 78 -0.83 -12.20 22.97
N ALA A 79 -0.11 -12.91 22.09
CA ALA A 79 0.76 -14.01 22.45
C ALA A 79 2.18 -13.51 22.81
N GLY A 80 2.67 -12.47 22.13
CA GLY A 80 3.96 -11.84 22.40
C GLY A 80 4.17 -10.59 21.55
N LYS A 81 5.19 -9.79 21.86
CA LYS A 81 5.59 -8.64 21.05
C LYS A 81 7.11 -8.57 20.95
N LEU A 82 7.62 -8.49 19.72
CA LEU A 82 9.05 -8.32 19.42
C LEU A 82 9.37 -6.83 19.26
N ASP A 83 10.58 -6.43 19.64
CA ASP A 83 11.11 -5.10 19.31
C ASP A 83 11.68 -5.14 17.89
N VAL A 84 10.95 -4.52 16.96
CA VAL A 84 11.23 -4.55 15.53
C VAL A 84 11.58 -3.17 15.00
N TYR A 85 12.41 -3.15 13.96
CA TYR A 85 12.59 -1.97 13.12
C TYR A 85 11.44 -1.90 12.12
N THR A 86 10.76 -0.76 12.08
CA THR A 86 9.68 -0.48 11.13
C THR A 86 10.03 0.77 10.34
N HIS A 87 10.25 0.58 9.04
CA HIS A 87 10.42 1.61 8.02
C HIS A 87 9.91 0.99 6.72
N ASP A 88 9.06 1.71 5.98
CA ASP A 88 8.35 1.21 4.80
C ASP A 88 7.68 -0.16 5.03
N GLU A 89 8.20 -1.23 4.43
CA GLU A 89 7.67 -2.60 4.51
C GLU A 89 8.28 -3.43 5.66
N GLU A 90 9.34 -2.96 6.31
CA GLU A 90 10.03 -3.71 7.37
C GLU A 90 9.17 -3.84 8.65
N GLY A 91 9.45 -4.89 9.42
CA GLY A 91 8.73 -5.23 10.64
C GLY A 91 8.76 -6.73 10.90
N LEU A 92 7.71 -7.25 11.53
CA LEU A 92 7.45 -8.68 11.64
C LEU A 92 6.64 -9.18 10.44
N GLN A 93 7.17 -10.18 9.73
CA GLN A 93 6.62 -10.74 8.50
C GLN A 93 5.95 -12.10 8.76
N GLY A 94 6.59 -13.20 8.36
CA GLY A 94 6.02 -14.55 8.40
C GLY A 94 6.06 -15.22 9.76
N ILE A 95 5.17 -16.21 9.91
CA ILE A 95 5.06 -17.11 11.06
C ILE A 95 4.78 -18.53 10.59
N ALA A 96 5.42 -19.52 11.21
CA ALA A 96 5.09 -20.93 10.98
C ALA A 96 5.21 -21.76 12.25
N ALA A 97 4.31 -22.73 12.42
CA ALA A 97 4.43 -23.75 13.45
C ALA A 97 5.30 -24.91 12.94
N ASP A 98 6.21 -25.41 13.78
CA ASP A 98 7.04 -26.57 13.43
C ASP A 98 6.17 -27.80 13.13
N PRO A 99 6.49 -28.67 12.16
CA PRO A 99 5.69 -29.87 11.88
C PRO A 99 5.51 -30.81 13.09
N ALA A 100 6.41 -30.76 14.07
CA ALA A 100 6.32 -31.49 15.34
C ALA A 100 5.76 -30.64 16.49
N PHE A 101 5.01 -29.57 16.19
CA PHE A 101 4.48 -28.60 17.16
C PHE A 101 3.73 -29.20 18.34
N THR A 102 2.99 -30.30 18.12
CA THR A 102 2.29 -31.03 19.20
C THR A 102 3.21 -31.56 20.29
N THR A 103 4.51 -31.67 19.99
CA THR A 103 5.54 -32.15 20.92
C THR A 103 6.52 -31.06 21.36
N ASN A 104 7.02 -30.24 20.43
CA ASN A 104 8.09 -29.27 20.70
C ASN A 104 7.58 -27.85 20.96
N ARG A 105 6.35 -27.53 20.53
CA ARG A 105 5.75 -26.19 20.60
C ARG A 105 6.59 -25.09 19.95
N PHE A 106 7.40 -25.42 18.94
CA PHE A 106 8.26 -24.45 18.27
C PHE A 106 7.49 -23.63 17.24
N VAL A 107 7.75 -22.33 17.23
CA VAL A 107 7.22 -21.37 16.26
C VAL A 107 8.40 -20.62 15.65
N TYR A 108 8.37 -20.41 14.35
CA TYR A 108 9.38 -19.66 13.60
C TYR A 108 8.78 -18.31 13.22
N LEU A 109 9.56 -17.24 13.40
CA LEU A 109 9.19 -15.87 13.05
C LEU A 109 10.28 -15.27 12.17
N TYR A 110 9.90 -14.52 11.14
CA TYR A 110 10.81 -13.75 10.30
C TYR A 110 10.57 -12.25 10.47
N TYR A 111 11.57 -11.50 10.91
CA TYR A 111 11.39 -10.09 11.29
C TYR A 111 12.65 -9.24 11.18
N SER A 112 12.48 -7.93 11.05
CA SER A 112 13.55 -6.92 11.12
C SER A 112 13.85 -6.56 12.58
N PRO A 113 14.93 -7.06 13.22
CA PRO A 113 15.31 -6.62 14.56
C PRO A 113 15.72 -5.15 14.57
N LYS A 114 15.51 -4.49 15.71
CA LYS A 114 16.04 -3.14 15.94
C LYS A 114 17.56 -3.18 16.08
N LEU A 115 18.25 -2.40 15.24
CA LEU A 115 19.71 -2.30 15.19
C LEU A 115 20.14 -0.85 15.43
N ALA A 116 21.42 -0.53 15.16
CA ALA A 116 21.92 0.84 15.18
C ALA A 116 21.61 1.64 13.90
N THR A 117 20.82 1.06 12.98
CA THR A 117 20.34 1.71 11.76
C THR A 117 19.60 3.01 12.11
N PRO A 118 19.87 4.12 11.42
CA PRO A 118 19.13 5.37 11.62
C PRO A 118 17.63 5.23 11.37
N ALA A 119 16.86 6.14 11.94
CA ALA A 119 15.45 6.34 11.59
C ALA A 119 15.33 7.22 10.34
N GLY A 120 14.25 7.05 9.58
CA GLY A 120 13.97 7.80 8.35
C GLY A 120 14.63 7.19 7.12
N ASP A 121 14.80 8.01 6.08
CA ASP A 121 15.23 7.52 4.76
C ASP A 121 16.75 7.58 4.59
N ALA A 122 17.32 6.54 4.01
CA ALA A 122 18.70 6.51 3.55
C ALA A 122 18.90 7.51 2.40
N PRO A 123 20.11 8.05 2.21
CA PRO A 123 20.37 8.90 1.05
C PRO A 123 20.29 8.06 -0.24
N THR A 124 19.69 8.62 -1.30
CA THR A 124 19.58 7.94 -2.60
C THR A 124 20.88 8.01 -3.42
N THR A 125 21.77 8.96 -3.11
CA THR A 125 23.14 9.04 -3.62
C THR A 125 24.13 9.38 -2.50
N GLY A 126 25.38 8.95 -2.64
CA GLY A 126 26.39 9.10 -1.61
C GLY A 126 27.61 8.20 -1.83
N THR A 127 28.50 8.20 -0.86
CA THR A 127 29.65 7.30 -0.80
C THR A 127 29.29 6.01 -0.06
N ALA A 128 30.13 4.97 -0.17
CA ALA A 128 29.95 3.75 0.63
C ALA A 128 29.87 4.03 2.15
N ALA A 129 30.57 5.06 2.63
CA ALA A 129 30.51 5.45 4.04
C ALA A 129 29.16 6.06 4.45
N ASP A 130 28.44 6.69 3.51
CA ASP A 130 27.11 7.26 3.77
C ASP A 130 26.04 6.16 3.84
N PHE A 131 26.24 5.05 3.13
CA PHE A 131 25.33 3.89 3.11
C PHE A 131 25.61 2.88 4.23
N GLU A 132 26.83 2.82 4.76
CA GLU A 132 27.22 1.83 5.77
C GLU A 132 26.35 1.84 7.05
N PRO A 133 25.93 3.00 7.62
CA PRO A 133 25.04 3.02 8.78
C PRO A 133 23.68 2.36 8.52
N TRP A 134 23.29 2.23 7.25
CA TRP A 134 21.99 1.70 6.83
C TRP A 134 22.01 0.19 6.60
N LYS A 135 23.16 -0.48 6.74
CA LYS A 135 23.22 -1.95 6.69
C LYS A 135 22.49 -2.58 7.87
N GLY A 136 21.65 -3.56 7.57
CA GLY A 136 20.86 -4.32 8.53
C GLY A 136 20.71 -5.78 8.13
N HIS A 137 19.76 -6.45 8.75
CA HIS A 137 19.35 -7.81 8.41
C HIS A 137 17.95 -8.09 8.96
N LEU A 138 17.33 -9.15 8.43
CA LEU A 138 16.17 -9.80 9.02
C LEU A 138 16.60 -11.11 9.70
N ASN A 139 15.95 -11.43 10.80
CA ASN A 139 16.14 -12.66 11.55
C ASN A 139 15.03 -13.66 11.23
N LEU A 140 15.39 -14.86 10.80
CA LEU A 140 14.57 -16.05 11.00
C LEU A 140 14.93 -16.61 12.38
N SER A 141 14.04 -16.47 13.36
CA SER A 141 14.24 -16.97 14.71
C SER A 141 13.19 -18.00 15.10
N ARG A 142 13.60 -18.99 15.90
CA ARG A 142 12.71 -19.95 16.54
C ARG A 142 12.45 -19.55 17.99
N PHE A 143 11.19 -19.66 18.39
CA PHE A 143 10.72 -19.48 19.76
C PHE A 143 9.96 -20.72 20.22
N THR A 144 9.67 -20.79 21.51
CA THR A 144 8.78 -21.80 22.11
C THR A 144 7.48 -21.13 22.53
N LEU A 145 6.34 -21.69 22.12
CA LEU A 145 5.03 -21.26 22.56
C LEU A 145 4.61 -22.03 23.82
N LYS A 146 4.36 -21.32 24.91
CA LYS A 146 3.94 -21.91 26.19
C LYS A 146 2.57 -22.58 26.07
N ALA A 147 2.21 -23.39 27.05
CA ALA A 147 0.93 -24.11 27.07
C ALA A 147 -0.29 -23.18 27.12
N ASP A 148 -0.12 -21.94 27.59
CA ASP A 148 -1.14 -20.90 27.58
C ASP A 148 -1.17 -20.09 26.28
N ASN A 149 -0.46 -20.52 25.22
CA ASN A 149 -0.34 -19.83 23.94
C ASN A 149 0.31 -18.44 24.02
N THR A 150 1.14 -18.18 25.03
CA THR A 150 2.06 -17.03 25.05
C THR A 150 3.45 -17.41 24.57
N LEU A 151 4.14 -16.48 23.91
CA LEU A 151 5.48 -16.67 23.37
C LEU A 151 6.52 -16.55 24.50
N ASP A 152 7.41 -17.54 24.62
CA ASP A 152 8.58 -17.40 25.50
C ASP A 152 9.68 -16.62 24.77
N LEU A 153 9.69 -15.29 24.94
CA LEU A 153 10.67 -14.42 24.29
C LEU A 153 12.13 -14.75 24.69
N ALA A 154 12.35 -15.30 25.88
CA ALA A 154 13.69 -15.70 26.32
C ALA A 154 14.18 -16.99 25.64
N SER A 155 13.29 -17.72 24.97
CA SER A 155 13.61 -18.96 24.26
C SER A 155 14.15 -18.74 22.85
N GLU A 156 14.30 -17.48 22.42
CA GLU A 156 14.74 -17.13 21.07
C GLU A 156 16.02 -17.87 20.67
N LYS A 157 15.99 -18.43 19.47
CA LYS A 157 17.15 -18.94 18.74
C LYS A 157 17.15 -18.36 17.32
N THR A 158 18.06 -17.43 17.04
CA THR A 158 18.28 -16.94 15.67
C THR A 158 18.86 -18.06 14.81
N VAL A 159 18.10 -18.50 13.80
CA VAL A 159 18.44 -19.61 12.91
C VAL A 159 19.23 -19.12 11.71
N LEU A 160 18.75 -18.07 11.06
CA LEU A 160 19.36 -17.50 9.88
C LEU A 160 19.19 -15.97 9.90
N GLN A 161 20.21 -15.26 9.44
CA GLN A 161 20.15 -13.83 9.19
C GLN A 161 20.23 -13.58 7.68
N VAL A 162 19.27 -12.84 7.16
CA VAL A 162 19.23 -12.41 5.77
C VAL A 162 19.66 -10.94 5.74
N PRO A 163 20.80 -10.58 5.11
CA PRO A 163 21.24 -9.19 5.02
C PRO A 163 20.16 -8.29 4.40
N ASN A 164 20.10 -7.03 4.82
CA ASN A 164 19.22 -6.01 4.25
C ASN A 164 19.92 -4.65 4.19
N ASP A 165 19.64 -3.87 3.17
CA ASP A 165 19.94 -2.45 3.08
C ASP A 165 18.68 -1.70 3.57
N ARG A 166 18.76 -0.89 4.62
CA ARG A 166 17.57 -0.26 5.24
C ARG A 166 17.42 1.21 4.85
N GLY A 167 16.26 1.80 5.18
CA GLY A 167 15.99 3.22 4.95
C GLY A 167 15.54 3.53 3.53
N GLN A 168 15.26 2.51 2.72
CA GLN A 168 14.46 2.63 1.52
C GLN A 168 13.56 1.40 1.44
N CYS A 169 12.39 1.58 0.85
CA CYS A 169 11.61 0.51 0.24
C CYS A 169 12.45 -0.19 -0.87
N CYS A 170 12.26 -1.48 -1.20
CA CYS A 170 11.09 -2.33 -0.98
C CYS A 170 11.43 -3.84 -0.95
N HIS A 171 10.40 -4.67 -0.81
CA HIS A 171 10.35 -6.10 -1.03
C HIS A 171 11.07 -6.90 0.05
N VAL A 172 10.33 -7.19 1.11
CA VAL A 172 10.82 -8.00 2.23
C VAL A 172 10.56 -9.50 2.01
N GLY A 173 9.49 -9.86 1.30
CA GLY A 173 8.99 -11.24 1.23
C GLY A 173 8.66 -11.78 2.62
N GLY A 174 9.20 -12.96 2.96
CA GLY A 174 9.31 -13.38 4.36
C GLY A 174 8.32 -14.44 4.82
N ASP A 175 7.76 -15.22 3.89
CA ASP A 175 6.84 -16.31 4.21
C ASP A 175 7.59 -17.61 4.55
N ILE A 176 6.98 -18.46 5.39
CA ILE A 176 7.63 -19.64 5.98
C ILE A 176 6.69 -20.85 5.90
N ASP A 177 7.18 -21.97 5.36
CA ASP A 177 6.46 -23.25 5.43
C ASP A 177 7.45 -24.43 5.43
N PHE A 178 6.94 -25.63 5.65
CA PHE A 178 7.71 -26.86 5.81
C PHE A 178 7.24 -27.96 4.87
N ASP A 179 8.22 -28.67 4.30
CA ASP A 179 7.94 -29.95 3.64
C ASP A 179 7.68 -31.08 4.64
N SER A 180 7.27 -32.25 4.12
CA SER A 180 7.04 -33.46 4.92
C SER A 180 8.31 -34.05 5.55
N ALA A 181 9.50 -33.66 5.11
CA ALA A 181 10.77 -34.00 5.74
C ALA A 181 11.15 -33.02 6.85
N GLY A 182 10.36 -31.97 7.08
CA GLY A 182 10.58 -30.89 8.03
C GLY A 182 11.75 -29.98 7.64
N ASN A 183 12.04 -29.84 6.34
CA ASN A 183 12.88 -28.76 5.85
C ASN A 183 12.04 -27.47 5.85
N LEU A 184 12.61 -26.40 6.35
CA LEU A 184 12.02 -25.06 6.35
C LEU A 184 12.33 -24.39 5.02
N TYR A 185 11.29 -23.84 4.41
CA TYR A 185 11.36 -22.96 3.25
C TYR A 185 11.09 -21.52 3.72
N LEU A 186 11.83 -20.56 3.17
CA LEU A 186 11.69 -19.13 3.47
C LEU A 186 11.78 -18.33 2.18
N THR A 187 10.80 -17.48 1.90
CA THR A 187 10.92 -16.50 0.83
C THR A 187 11.63 -15.24 1.33
N THR A 188 12.45 -14.64 0.48
CA THR A 188 13.12 -13.37 0.75
C THR A 188 12.93 -12.45 -0.45
N GLY A 189 12.45 -11.24 -0.20
CA GLY A 189 12.38 -10.21 -1.21
C GLY A 189 13.75 -9.71 -1.62
N ASP A 190 13.80 -9.00 -2.75
CA ASP A 190 15.05 -8.57 -3.37
C ASP A 190 15.70 -7.35 -2.71
N ASP A 191 15.03 -6.74 -1.72
CA ASP A 191 15.49 -5.54 -1.02
C ASP A 191 15.86 -4.42 -2.01
N THR A 192 15.15 -4.33 -3.12
CA THR A 192 15.50 -3.38 -4.18
C THR A 192 14.39 -2.36 -4.30
N ASN A 193 14.80 -1.10 -4.22
CA ASN A 193 13.96 0.03 -4.54
C ASN A 193 13.63 -0.02 -6.04
N PRO A 194 12.35 -0.21 -6.41
CA PRO A 194 11.97 -0.31 -7.81
C PRO A 194 11.85 1.08 -8.46
N PHE A 195 11.93 2.16 -7.67
CA PHE A 195 11.70 3.51 -8.11
C PHE A 195 12.94 4.07 -8.83
N GLU A 196 12.77 5.11 -9.64
CA GLU A 196 13.81 5.65 -10.56
C GLU A 196 14.29 4.67 -11.67
N SER A 197 13.55 3.58 -11.90
CA SER A 197 13.73 2.66 -13.04
C SER A 197 12.79 2.92 -14.21
N SER A 198 11.91 3.93 -14.10
CA SER A 198 10.76 4.15 -15.01
C SER A 198 9.81 2.94 -15.06
N GLY A 199 9.68 2.21 -13.95
CA GLY A 199 8.84 1.01 -13.82
C GLY A 199 9.48 -0.27 -14.37
N TYR A 200 10.67 -0.22 -14.98
CA TYR A 200 11.37 -1.42 -15.49
C TYR A 200 12.33 -2.02 -14.44
N SER A 201 13.17 -2.97 -14.85
CA SER A 201 14.17 -3.58 -13.97
C SER A 201 15.17 -2.56 -13.39
N PRO A 202 15.36 -2.48 -12.06
CA PRO A 202 16.36 -1.62 -11.42
C PRO A 202 17.76 -2.22 -11.52
N LEU A 203 18.59 -1.64 -12.38
CA LEU A 203 19.97 -2.11 -12.68
C LEU A 203 20.97 -0.94 -12.60
N ASP A 204 20.83 -0.03 -11.63
CA ASP A 204 21.63 1.20 -11.57
C ASP A 204 23.03 0.98 -10.98
N GLU A 205 24.01 0.89 -11.88
CA GLU A 205 25.41 0.64 -11.57
C GLU A 205 26.25 1.91 -11.31
N ARG A 206 25.64 3.09 -11.19
CA ARG A 206 26.39 4.29 -10.81
C ARG A 206 27.03 4.10 -9.43
N THR A 207 28.31 4.44 -9.30
CA THR A 207 29.09 4.15 -8.09
C THR A 207 28.73 5.02 -6.89
N ASP A 208 28.13 6.18 -7.14
CA ASP A 208 27.57 7.07 -6.13
C ASP A 208 26.09 6.76 -5.82
N ARG A 209 25.49 5.78 -6.48
CA ARG A 209 24.09 5.40 -6.24
C ARG A 209 23.95 4.47 -5.05
N ASN A 210 22.90 4.69 -4.25
CA ASN A 210 22.52 3.78 -3.18
C ASN A 210 22.37 2.34 -3.75
N PRO A 211 22.98 1.32 -3.13
CA PRO A 211 22.89 -0.07 -3.59
C PRO A 211 21.46 -0.58 -3.81
N GLN A 212 20.46 -0.06 -3.10
CA GLN A 212 19.06 -0.50 -3.25
C GLN A 212 18.47 -0.26 -4.64
N PHE A 213 19.12 0.48 -5.55
CA PHE A 213 18.66 0.67 -6.93
C PHE A 213 19.25 -0.35 -7.94
N ASP A 214 19.87 -1.42 -7.44
CA ASP A 214 20.52 -2.45 -8.25
C ASP A 214 20.12 -3.86 -7.78
N ALA A 215 19.10 -4.44 -8.41
CA ALA A 215 18.61 -5.81 -8.13
C ALA A 215 19.64 -6.89 -8.50
N GLN A 216 20.68 -6.55 -9.27
CA GLN A 216 21.73 -7.48 -9.64
C GLN A 216 22.56 -7.90 -8.43
N ARG A 217 22.62 -7.07 -7.38
CA ARG A 217 23.36 -7.37 -6.15
C ARG A 217 22.67 -8.43 -5.28
N SER A 218 21.35 -8.59 -5.43
CA SER A 218 20.48 -9.43 -4.61
C SER A 218 19.90 -10.59 -5.45
N SER A 219 18.76 -10.40 -6.12
CA SER A 219 18.06 -11.46 -6.89
C SER A 219 18.94 -12.13 -7.91
N GLY A 220 19.70 -11.33 -8.66
CA GLY A 220 20.65 -11.77 -9.67
C GLY A 220 21.99 -12.28 -9.11
N ASN A 221 22.19 -12.31 -7.80
CA ASN A 221 23.46 -12.73 -7.19
C ASN A 221 23.33 -14.12 -6.55
N THR A 222 24.15 -15.07 -7.01
CA THR A 222 24.16 -16.44 -6.47
C THR A 222 24.76 -16.54 -5.07
N ASN A 223 25.47 -15.51 -4.62
CA ASN A 223 26.12 -15.43 -3.32
C ASN A 223 25.37 -14.52 -2.31
N ASP A 224 24.12 -14.16 -2.61
CA ASP A 224 23.24 -13.36 -1.75
C ASP A 224 21.97 -14.16 -1.39
N LEU A 225 21.37 -13.85 -0.25
CA LEU A 225 20.17 -14.54 0.26
C LEU A 225 18.86 -13.82 -0.09
N ARG A 226 18.90 -12.60 -0.63
CA ARG A 226 17.74 -11.79 -0.99
C ARG A 226 17.25 -12.10 -2.41
N GLY A 227 15.94 -12.03 -2.64
CA GLY A 227 15.29 -12.38 -3.90
C GLY A 227 15.35 -13.89 -4.18
N LYS A 228 15.09 -14.70 -3.14
CA LYS A 228 15.29 -16.16 -3.15
C LYS A 228 14.10 -16.90 -2.51
N LEU A 229 14.02 -18.19 -2.83
CA LEU A 229 13.40 -19.20 -1.99
C LEU A 229 14.53 -20.02 -1.35
N LEU A 230 14.69 -19.86 -0.04
CA LEU A 230 15.70 -20.55 0.75
C LEU A 230 15.14 -21.86 1.29
N ARG A 231 15.97 -22.89 1.44
CA ARG A 231 15.60 -24.16 2.06
C ARG A 231 16.70 -24.67 2.98
N VAL A 232 16.36 -24.80 4.26
CA VAL A 232 17.28 -25.26 5.31
C VAL A 232 16.61 -26.31 6.19
N LYS A 233 17.38 -27.05 6.98
CA LYS A 233 16.87 -27.99 7.97
C LYS A 233 17.21 -27.50 9.38
N PRO A 234 16.27 -26.79 10.06
CA PRO A 234 16.51 -26.27 11.41
C PRO A 234 16.85 -27.38 12.39
N GLN A 235 17.66 -27.04 13.40
CA GLN A 235 18.07 -27.92 14.48
C GLN A 235 17.50 -27.45 15.83
N PRO A 236 17.30 -28.37 16.80
CA PRO A 236 16.79 -28.02 18.13
C PRO A 236 17.68 -27.09 18.96
N ASP A 237 18.90 -26.79 18.56
CA ASP A 237 19.79 -25.83 19.23
C ASP A 237 19.74 -24.42 18.61
N GLY A 238 19.00 -24.25 17.51
CA GLY A 238 18.93 -22.99 16.77
C GLY A 238 19.82 -22.95 15.53
N THR A 239 20.72 -23.92 15.34
CA THR A 239 21.48 -24.01 14.08
C THR A 239 20.62 -24.59 12.96
N TYR A 240 21.18 -24.71 11.76
CA TYR A 240 20.55 -25.43 10.66
C TYR A 240 21.58 -26.24 9.87
N THR A 241 21.09 -27.22 9.10
CA THR A 241 21.89 -27.94 8.10
C THR A 241 21.34 -27.67 6.71
N ILE A 242 22.17 -27.90 5.68
CA ILE A 242 21.78 -27.77 4.28
C ILE A 242 21.20 -29.11 3.80
N PRO A 243 19.91 -29.19 3.44
CA PRO A 243 19.34 -30.39 2.85
C PRO A 243 19.88 -30.62 1.44
N PRO A 244 20.04 -31.88 1.00
CA PRO A 244 20.51 -32.20 -0.34
C PRO A 244 19.50 -31.74 -1.40
N GLY A 245 20.00 -31.35 -2.58
CA GLY A 245 19.16 -30.93 -3.71
C GLY A 245 18.71 -29.48 -3.66
N ASN A 246 19.43 -28.60 -2.94
CA ASN A 246 19.37 -27.15 -3.20
C ASN A 246 20.07 -26.82 -4.52
N LEU A 247 19.83 -25.61 -5.05
CA LEU A 247 20.33 -25.19 -6.36
C LEU A 247 21.86 -25.27 -6.44
N PHE A 248 22.54 -24.90 -5.35
CA PHE A 248 23.99 -24.94 -5.25
C PHE A 248 24.45 -25.93 -4.17
N PRO A 249 25.34 -26.88 -4.50
CA PRO A 249 25.95 -27.75 -3.50
C PRO A 249 26.76 -26.98 -2.47
N ALA A 250 26.73 -27.42 -1.21
CA ALA A 250 27.55 -26.85 -0.14
C ALA A 250 29.05 -26.83 -0.50
N GLY A 251 29.69 -25.68 -0.28
CA GLY A 251 31.10 -25.45 -0.61
C GLY A 251 31.37 -24.99 -2.04
N THR A 252 30.33 -24.81 -2.88
CA THR A 252 30.49 -24.24 -4.23
C THR A 252 30.87 -22.75 -4.12
N ALA A 253 32.03 -22.38 -4.68
CA ALA A 253 32.54 -21.02 -4.61
C ALA A 253 31.62 -20.00 -5.29
N GLY A 254 31.45 -18.82 -4.68
CA GLY A 254 30.57 -17.75 -5.21
C GLY A 254 29.07 -18.09 -5.14
N THR A 255 28.67 -19.01 -4.26
CA THR A 255 27.26 -19.40 -4.13
C THR A 255 26.84 -19.61 -2.68
N ARG A 256 25.55 -19.42 -2.40
CA ARG A 256 24.91 -19.76 -1.12
C ARG A 256 24.18 -21.10 -1.22
N PRO A 257 24.58 -22.12 -0.43
CA PRO A 257 23.93 -23.43 -0.48
C PRO A 257 22.52 -23.46 0.11
N GLU A 258 22.08 -22.41 0.79
CA GLU A 258 20.71 -22.23 1.29
C GLU A 258 19.70 -22.05 0.15
N ILE A 259 20.14 -21.59 -1.03
CA ILE A 259 19.26 -21.26 -2.17
C ILE A 259 18.66 -22.53 -2.76
N TYR A 260 17.33 -22.68 -2.67
CA TYR A 260 16.57 -23.69 -3.41
C TYR A 260 16.12 -23.13 -4.77
N ALA A 261 15.58 -21.93 -4.80
CA ALA A 261 15.33 -21.20 -6.04
C ALA A 261 15.74 -19.72 -5.91
N MET A 262 16.04 -19.08 -7.03
CA MET A 262 16.50 -17.70 -7.09
C MET A 262 15.84 -16.94 -8.22
N GLY A 263 16.06 -15.62 -8.24
CA GLY A 263 15.61 -14.76 -9.32
C GLY A 263 14.14 -14.38 -9.19
N PHE A 264 13.75 -14.00 -7.97
CA PHE A 264 12.45 -13.44 -7.64
C PHE A 264 12.59 -11.97 -7.24
N ARG A 265 11.55 -11.15 -7.43
CA ARG A 265 11.54 -9.73 -7.02
C ARG A 265 10.97 -9.59 -5.61
N ASN A 266 9.69 -9.93 -5.45
CA ASN A 266 8.99 -9.93 -4.17
C ASN A 266 8.14 -11.21 -4.05
N PRO A 267 8.78 -12.36 -3.77
CA PRO A 267 8.10 -13.63 -3.55
C PRO A 267 7.32 -13.56 -2.21
N PHE A 268 6.15 -12.95 -2.23
CA PHE A 268 5.50 -12.44 -1.02
C PHE A 268 4.92 -13.56 -0.16
N ARG A 269 4.26 -14.54 -0.79
CA ARG A 269 3.68 -15.72 -0.12
C ARG A 269 3.94 -17.00 -0.91
N MET A 270 4.04 -18.10 -0.19
CA MET A 270 4.23 -19.44 -0.73
C MET A 270 3.59 -20.52 0.14
N SER A 271 3.36 -21.68 -0.45
CA SER A 271 3.04 -22.91 0.28
C SER A 271 3.83 -24.09 -0.26
N VAL A 272 4.14 -25.05 0.62
CA VAL A 272 4.74 -26.33 0.26
C VAL A 272 3.66 -27.40 0.27
N ASP A 273 3.34 -27.93 -0.90
CA ASP A 273 2.43 -29.06 -1.01
C ASP A 273 3.09 -30.35 -0.45
N ARG A 274 2.92 -30.58 0.85
CA ARG A 274 3.67 -31.59 1.64
C ARG A 274 3.73 -32.99 1.03
N PRO A 275 2.67 -33.54 0.41
CA PRO A 275 2.73 -34.85 -0.25
C PRO A 275 3.67 -34.89 -1.46
N THR A 276 3.86 -33.78 -2.17
CA THR A 276 4.68 -33.74 -3.39
C THR A 276 6.00 -32.99 -3.23
N GLY A 277 6.12 -32.12 -2.23
CA GLY A 277 7.26 -31.23 -2.00
C GLY A 277 7.36 -30.08 -3.01
N VAL A 278 6.32 -29.86 -3.82
CA VAL A 278 6.25 -28.74 -4.78
C VAL A 278 5.91 -27.46 -4.03
N VAL A 279 6.61 -26.37 -4.34
CA VAL A 279 6.31 -25.04 -3.80
C VAL A 279 5.45 -24.27 -4.79
N TYR A 280 4.38 -23.65 -4.29
CA TYR A 280 3.55 -22.70 -5.02
C TYR A 280 3.84 -21.30 -4.46
N LEU A 281 4.08 -20.32 -5.31
CA LEU A 281 4.61 -19.02 -4.90
C LEU A 281 3.98 -17.90 -5.73
N GLY A 282 3.62 -16.78 -5.09
CA GLY A 282 3.26 -15.54 -5.78
C GLY A 282 4.44 -14.57 -5.80
N ASP A 283 4.82 -14.07 -6.98
CA ASP A 283 5.90 -13.08 -7.14
C ASP A 283 5.38 -11.82 -7.85
N TYR A 284 5.64 -10.66 -7.24
CA TYR A 284 5.33 -9.38 -7.85
C TYR A 284 6.36 -9.04 -8.91
N GLY A 285 5.94 -8.41 -10.01
CA GLY A 285 6.82 -8.01 -11.08
C GLY A 285 7.05 -6.50 -11.14
N PRO A 286 7.61 -6.01 -12.25
CA PRO A 286 7.86 -4.59 -12.50
C PRO A 286 6.55 -3.76 -12.62
N ASP A 287 6.66 -2.44 -12.56
CA ASP A 287 5.52 -1.51 -12.53
C ASP A 287 5.32 -0.73 -13.86
N ALA A 288 6.03 -1.11 -14.93
CA ALA A 288 6.02 -0.37 -16.20
C ALA A 288 4.64 -0.39 -16.88
N GLY A 289 4.00 0.77 -17.08
CA GLY A 289 2.67 0.81 -17.71
C GLY A 289 2.61 0.35 -19.19
N THR A 290 3.74 0.29 -19.90
CA THR A 290 3.81 -0.16 -21.30
C THR A 290 5.13 -0.86 -21.59
N THR A 291 5.18 -1.71 -22.63
CA THR A 291 6.42 -2.32 -23.11
C THR A 291 7.24 -1.33 -23.94
N ASP A 292 8.54 -1.25 -23.67
CA ASP A 292 9.53 -0.55 -24.50
C ASP A 292 10.56 -1.55 -25.04
N PRO A 293 10.67 -1.71 -26.38
CA PRO A 293 11.66 -2.59 -27.00
C PRO A 293 13.12 -2.36 -26.60
N ASN A 294 13.45 -1.16 -26.10
CA ASN A 294 14.77 -0.79 -25.61
C ASN A 294 14.90 -0.89 -24.09
N ARG A 295 13.85 -1.18 -23.31
CA ARG A 295 13.94 -1.34 -21.85
C ARG A 295 13.55 -2.74 -21.41
N GLY A 296 12.34 -3.17 -21.75
CA GLY A 296 11.74 -4.40 -21.25
C GLY A 296 10.21 -4.43 -21.43
N PRO A 297 9.56 -5.49 -20.93
CA PRO A 297 8.11 -5.60 -20.96
C PRO A 297 7.41 -4.62 -20.01
N SER A 298 6.13 -4.40 -20.25
CA SER A 298 5.18 -3.83 -19.28
C SER A 298 5.09 -4.67 -18.00
N GLY A 299 4.48 -4.10 -16.96
CA GLY A 299 4.08 -4.73 -15.71
C GLY A 299 3.42 -6.08 -15.95
N GLN A 300 3.91 -7.10 -15.26
CA GLN A 300 3.32 -8.44 -15.26
C GLN A 300 3.74 -9.17 -14.00
N VAL A 301 2.89 -10.06 -13.52
CA VAL A 301 3.05 -10.76 -12.24
C VAL A 301 2.86 -12.26 -12.40
N GLU A 302 3.35 -13.03 -11.41
CA GLU A 302 3.56 -14.46 -11.58
C GLU A 302 3.01 -15.26 -10.39
N PHE A 303 2.32 -16.36 -10.71
CA PHE A 303 2.26 -17.53 -9.83
C PHE A 303 3.24 -18.58 -10.37
N ASP A 304 4.12 -19.04 -9.50
CA ASP A 304 5.14 -20.04 -9.79
C ASP A 304 4.82 -21.39 -9.16
N ARG A 305 5.21 -22.44 -9.89
CA ARG A 305 5.14 -23.83 -9.43
C ARG A 305 6.53 -24.45 -9.48
N ILE A 306 7.19 -24.48 -8.34
CA ILE A 306 8.60 -24.83 -8.19
C ILE A 306 8.72 -26.32 -7.86
N THR A 307 8.82 -27.14 -8.90
CA THR A 307 8.97 -28.61 -8.75
C THR A 307 10.43 -29.05 -8.58
N ALA A 308 11.39 -28.16 -8.82
CA ALA A 308 12.82 -28.43 -8.71
C ALA A 308 13.62 -27.12 -8.59
N PRO A 309 14.82 -27.14 -7.98
CA PRO A 309 15.69 -25.98 -7.87
C PRO A 309 15.93 -25.26 -9.20
N GLY A 310 16.01 -23.93 -9.20
CA GLY A 310 16.24 -23.16 -10.43
C GLY A 310 16.34 -21.65 -10.26
N ASN A 311 16.64 -20.98 -11.38
CA ASN A 311 16.56 -19.53 -11.52
C ASN A 311 15.25 -19.17 -12.24
N TYR A 312 14.49 -18.22 -11.68
CA TYR A 312 13.18 -17.77 -12.16
C TYR A 312 13.23 -16.41 -12.88
N GLY A 313 14.44 -15.86 -13.04
CA GLY A 313 14.73 -14.89 -14.10
C GLY A 313 14.99 -13.46 -13.63
N TRP A 314 14.30 -12.98 -12.59
CA TRP A 314 14.48 -11.60 -12.12
C TRP A 314 15.93 -11.37 -11.66
N PRO A 315 16.57 -10.23 -12.00
CA PRO A 315 16.01 -9.02 -12.62
C PRO A 315 16.14 -8.93 -14.14
N TYR A 316 16.52 -10.01 -14.82
CA TYR A 316 16.88 -9.98 -16.25
C TYR A 316 15.78 -10.51 -17.17
N CYS A 317 14.97 -11.43 -16.65
CA CYS A 317 13.94 -12.17 -17.36
C CYS A 317 12.67 -12.24 -16.51
N THR A 318 11.51 -12.33 -17.16
CA THR A 318 10.21 -12.51 -16.50
C THR A 318 9.26 -13.29 -17.41
N GLY A 319 8.16 -13.76 -16.85
CA GLY A 319 7.05 -14.42 -17.53
C GLY A 319 7.50 -15.71 -18.18
N THR A 320 7.23 -15.83 -19.48
CA THR A 320 7.58 -17.04 -20.23
C THR A 320 9.00 -17.03 -20.80
N ASN A 321 9.85 -16.08 -20.37
CA ASN A 321 11.24 -15.89 -20.81
C ASN A 321 11.37 -15.72 -22.33
N THR A 322 10.37 -15.14 -22.97
CA THR A 322 10.45 -14.76 -24.38
C THR A 322 11.31 -13.51 -24.54
N THR A 323 11.81 -13.28 -25.76
CA THR A 323 12.60 -12.07 -26.06
C THR A 323 11.82 -10.78 -25.81
N THR A 324 10.49 -10.79 -25.95
CA THR A 324 9.63 -9.64 -25.63
C THR A 324 9.55 -9.39 -24.12
N GLU A 325 9.53 -10.45 -23.31
CA GLU A 325 9.50 -10.40 -21.84
C GLU A 325 10.90 -10.31 -21.19
N THR A 326 11.95 -10.02 -21.98
CA THR A 326 13.33 -9.91 -21.50
C THR A 326 13.78 -8.46 -21.43
N TYR A 327 14.49 -8.09 -20.36
CA TYR A 327 15.04 -6.74 -20.21
C TYR A 327 16.30 -6.53 -21.05
N ASN A 328 16.56 -5.27 -21.39
CA ASN A 328 17.81 -4.81 -21.95
C ASN A 328 18.80 -4.48 -20.82
N GLU A 329 20.08 -4.69 -21.07
CA GLU A 329 21.11 -4.00 -20.30
C GLU A 329 20.96 -2.48 -20.55
N TYR A 330 20.85 -1.69 -19.49
CA TYR A 330 20.50 -0.27 -19.57
C TYR A 330 21.52 0.57 -18.81
N ALA A 331 22.12 1.55 -19.49
CA ALA A 331 23.01 2.51 -18.84
C ALA A 331 22.19 3.59 -18.12
N PHE A 332 22.11 3.55 -16.80
CA PHE A 332 21.39 4.55 -16.01
C PHE A 332 22.09 5.93 -16.01
N PRO A 333 21.33 7.05 -15.90
CA PRO A 333 19.88 7.12 -15.71
C PRO A 333 19.07 7.26 -17.01
N SER A 334 19.72 7.40 -18.17
CA SER A 334 19.07 7.86 -19.40
C SER A 334 19.40 7.05 -20.65
N GLY A 335 20.07 5.91 -20.49
CA GLY A 335 20.55 5.06 -21.56
C GLY A 335 21.97 5.42 -22.02
N PRO A 336 22.43 4.83 -23.12
CA PRO A 336 21.68 3.98 -24.04
C PRO A 336 21.40 2.58 -23.48
N SER A 337 20.47 1.86 -24.13
CA SER A 337 20.27 0.44 -23.93
C SER A 337 21.19 -0.39 -24.81
N ALA A 338 21.72 -1.48 -24.27
CA ALA A 338 22.46 -2.51 -24.98
C ALA A 338 21.55 -3.71 -25.30
N ALA A 339 22.14 -4.87 -25.57
CA ALA A 339 21.42 -6.07 -25.95
C ALA A 339 20.53 -6.59 -24.80
N LYS A 340 19.51 -7.37 -25.18
CA LYS A 340 18.70 -8.11 -24.21
C LYS A 340 19.50 -9.23 -23.56
N TYR A 341 19.19 -9.52 -22.30
CA TYR A 341 19.84 -10.59 -21.54
C TYR A 341 19.54 -11.99 -22.10
N ALA A 342 20.46 -12.94 -21.89
CA ALA A 342 20.38 -14.28 -22.48
C ALA A 342 19.67 -15.29 -21.56
N CYS A 343 18.34 -15.17 -21.40
CA CYS A 343 17.55 -15.98 -20.46
C CYS A 343 17.74 -17.50 -20.63
N ALA A 344 17.73 -17.99 -21.87
CA ALA A 344 17.82 -19.42 -22.17
C ALA A 344 19.19 -20.06 -21.89
N THR A 345 20.27 -19.26 -21.89
CA THR A 345 21.64 -19.75 -21.64
C THR A 345 22.21 -19.31 -20.30
N GLY A 346 21.46 -18.51 -19.55
CA GLY A 346 21.91 -17.86 -18.32
C GLY A 346 22.28 -16.40 -18.57
N PRO A 347 21.58 -15.44 -17.95
CA PRO A 347 21.97 -14.03 -18.03
C PRO A 347 23.31 -13.77 -17.34
N ALA A 348 24.07 -12.81 -17.86
CA ALA A 348 25.31 -12.35 -17.24
C ALA A 348 24.99 -11.31 -16.16
N ASN A 349 25.62 -11.43 -15.00
CA ASN A 349 25.57 -10.41 -13.96
C ASN A 349 26.92 -9.69 -13.92
N ASN A 350 26.95 -8.54 -14.59
CA ASN A 350 28.15 -7.73 -14.77
C ASN A 350 28.27 -6.59 -13.75
N SER A 351 27.31 -6.44 -12.84
CA SER A 351 27.35 -5.42 -11.79
C SER A 351 28.64 -5.56 -10.98
N PHE A 352 29.29 -4.43 -10.71
CA PHE A 352 30.45 -4.38 -9.82
C PHE A 352 30.09 -4.78 -8.37
N ARG A 353 28.79 -4.85 -8.04
CA ARG A 353 28.26 -5.31 -6.76
C ARG A 353 28.01 -6.82 -6.73
N ASN A 354 28.20 -7.55 -7.84
CA ASN A 354 28.07 -9.00 -7.89
C ASN A 354 29.22 -9.68 -7.13
N THR A 355 28.88 -10.52 -6.17
CA THR A 355 29.83 -11.34 -5.39
C THR A 355 29.70 -12.84 -5.69
N GLY A 356 28.84 -13.20 -6.64
CA GLY A 356 28.55 -14.57 -7.05
C GLY A 356 29.12 -14.94 -8.41
N LEU A 357 28.41 -15.83 -9.11
CA LEU A 357 28.78 -16.26 -10.46
C LEU A 357 28.55 -15.12 -11.46
N ALA A 358 29.46 -14.98 -12.43
CA ALA A 358 29.32 -14.01 -13.52
C ALA A 358 28.20 -14.38 -14.51
N THR A 359 27.85 -15.66 -14.60
CA THR A 359 26.75 -16.16 -15.44
C THR A 359 25.83 -17.00 -14.58
N LEU A 360 24.54 -16.65 -14.56
CA LEU A 360 23.55 -17.33 -13.76
C LEU A 360 23.09 -18.65 -14.41
N PRO A 361 22.48 -19.56 -13.64
CA PRO A 361 21.72 -20.65 -14.24
C PRO A 361 20.66 -20.12 -15.23
N PRO A 362 20.35 -20.85 -16.31
CA PRO A 362 19.27 -20.49 -17.23
C PRO A 362 17.95 -20.21 -16.50
N ALA A 363 17.25 -19.18 -16.95
CA ALA A 363 15.95 -18.80 -16.39
C ALA A 363 14.88 -19.83 -16.78
N LYS A 364 14.02 -20.19 -15.82
CA LYS A 364 12.83 -21.02 -16.01
C LYS A 364 11.61 -20.13 -16.21
N PRO A 365 10.68 -20.49 -17.11
CA PRO A 365 9.47 -19.72 -17.30
C PRO A 365 8.54 -19.87 -16.09
N SER A 366 7.72 -18.84 -15.85
CA SER A 366 6.68 -18.86 -14.84
C SER A 366 5.58 -19.88 -15.16
N TRP A 367 4.83 -20.30 -14.13
CA TRP A 367 3.72 -21.24 -14.32
C TRP A 367 2.47 -20.55 -14.85
N ILE A 368 2.07 -19.45 -14.20
CA ILE A 368 0.98 -18.57 -14.63
C ILE A 368 1.49 -17.14 -14.55
N ARG A 369 1.77 -16.52 -15.70
CA ARG A 369 1.87 -15.06 -15.77
C ARG A 369 0.50 -14.43 -16.00
N TYR A 370 0.28 -13.23 -15.51
CA TYR A 370 -0.89 -12.44 -15.83
C TYR A 370 -0.57 -10.94 -15.84
N ALA A 371 -1.53 -10.17 -16.35
CA ALA A 371 -1.36 -8.76 -16.73
C ALA A 371 -0.34 -8.56 -17.89
N GLY A 372 0.12 -7.32 -18.05
CA GLY A 372 0.98 -6.89 -19.15
C GLY A 372 0.37 -7.03 -20.55
N ASP A 373 1.20 -6.84 -21.57
CA ASP A 373 0.82 -6.87 -23.00
C ASP A 373 0.03 -8.12 -23.41
N ALA A 374 0.34 -9.25 -22.77
CA ALA A 374 -0.26 -10.53 -23.11
C ALA A 374 -1.48 -10.88 -22.24
N GLY A 375 -1.91 -9.96 -21.37
CA GLY A 375 -3.14 -10.02 -20.60
C GLY A 375 -3.15 -11.08 -19.50
N SER A 376 -4.28 -11.14 -18.80
CA SER A 376 -4.55 -12.14 -17.77
C SER A 376 -5.33 -13.33 -18.33
N PRO A 377 -5.26 -14.52 -17.70
CA PRO A 377 -6.30 -15.54 -17.85
C PRO A 377 -7.68 -14.87 -17.70
N PRO A 378 -8.66 -15.13 -18.60
CA PRO A 378 -9.95 -14.44 -18.58
C PRO A 378 -10.66 -14.48 -17.21
N GLU A 379 -10.51 -15.58 -16.49
CA GLU A 379 -11.12 -15.84 -15.18
C GLU A 379 -10.56 -14.95 -14.06
N PHE A 380 -9.37 -14.38 -14.24
CA PHE A 380 -8.75 -13.43 -13.31
C PHE A 380 -9.27 -12.00 -13.50
N GLY A 381 -9.95 -11.72 -14.62
CA GLY A 381 -10.37 -10.36 -14.98
C GLY A 381 -9.21 -9.41 -15.24
N SER A 382 -9.47 -8.11 -15.07
CA SER A 382 -8.49 -7.01 -15.16
C SER A 382 -8.35 -6.31 -13.80
N GLY A 383 -7.32 -5.47 -13.64
CA GLY A 383 -7.07 -4.69 -12.42
C GLY A 383 -5.70 -4.98 -11.84
N SER A 384 -5.58 -4.84 -10.51
CA SER A 384 -4.34 -4.95 -9.73
C SER A 384 -3.42 -6.13 -10.11
N GLU A 385 -2.12 -5.97 -9.88
CA GLU A 385 -1.06 -6.95 -10.14
C GLU A 385 -0.46 -7.42 -8.80
N SER A 386 -1.23 -8.17 -8.01
CA SER A 386 -0.89 -8.47 -6.61
C SER A 386 -1.10 -9.94 -6.21
N PRO A 387 -0.23 -10.87 -6.66
CA PRO A 387 -0.36 -12.29 -6.34
C PRO A 387 0.06 -12.59 -4.89
N MET A 388 -0.80 -13.29 -4.13
CA MET A 388 -0.60 -13.63 -2.70
C MET A 388 -0.30 -15.11 -2.47
N GLY A 389 0.21 -15.83 -3.48
CA GLY A 389 0.38 -17.27 -3.37
C GLY A 389 -0.97 -17.98 -3.18
N GLY A 390 -1.01 -18.97 -2.30
CA GLY A 390 -2.20 -19.79 -2.04
C GLY A 390 -1.86 -21.20 -1.59
N GLU A 391 -2.88 -22.03 -1.40
CA GLU A 391 -2.74 -23.37 -0.83
C GLU A 391 -3.18 -24.50 -1.75
N VAL A 392 -2.57 -25.69 -1.62
CA VAL A 392 -3.06 -26.90 -2.30
C VAL A 392 -3.96 -27.69 -1.36
N TYR A 393 -5.24 -27.84 -1.72
CA TYR A 393 -6.15 -28.66 -0.92
C TYR A 393 -5.82 -30.14 -1.08
N ARG A 394 -5.68 -30.86 0.03
CA ARG A 394 -5.45 -32.31 0.07
C ARG A 394 -6.57 -33.01 0.83
N TYR A 395 -7.42 -33.73 0.11
CA TYR A 395 -8.56 -34.43 0.72
C TYR A 395 -8.08 -35.65 1.50
N ASP A 396 -8.38 -35.69 2.80
CA ASP A 396 -8.22 -36.89 3.61
C ASP A 396 -9.58 -37.57 3.85
N PRO A 397 -9.84 -38.77 3.31
CA PRO A 397 -11.07 -39.51 3.59
C PRO A 397 -11.21 -39.88 5.08
N ASN A 398 -10.11 -40.03 5.81
CA ASN A 398 -10.09 -40.44 7.22
C ASN A 398 -10.25 -39.27 8.19
N LEU A 399 -10.15 -38.03 7.72
CA LEU A 399 -10.36 -36.86 8.54
C LEU A 399 -11.83 -36.78 8.98
N SER A 400 -12.07 -36.93 10.28
CA SER A 400 -13.39 -36.78 10.89
C SER A 400 -13.72 -35.31 11.11
N SER A 401 -14.06 -34.60 10.03
CA SER A 401 -14.48 -33.20 10.05
C SER A 401 -15.75 -33.03 9.23
N ALA A 402 -16.73 -32.32 9.79
CA ALA A 402 -17.97 -31.98 9.10
C ALA A 402 -17.82 -30.78 8.15
N VAL A 403 -16.69 -30.06 8.24
CA VAL A 403 -16.44 -28.81 7.51
C VAL A 403 -15.37 -28.93 6.41
N LYS A 404 -14.76 -30.12 6.28
CA LYS A 404 -13.71 -30.36 5.28
C LYS A 404 -14.27 -30.24 3.87
N PHE A 405 -13.48 -29.68 2.96
CA PHE A 405 -13.88 -29.54 1.57
C PHE A 405 -14.09 -30.91 0.88
N PRO A 406 -14.91 -30.98 -0.18
CA PRO A 406 -15.21 -32.23 -0.86
C PRO A 406 -14.01 -32.80 -1.63
N ALA A 407 -13.99 -34.13 -1.83
CA ALA A 407 -12.95 -34.84 -2.56
C ALA A 407 -12.76 -34.35 -4.02
N ALA A 408 -13.77 -33.72 -4.61
CA ALA A 408 -13.68 -33.13 -5.95
C ALA A 408 -12.69 -31.95 -6.06
N LEU A 409 -12.26 -31.38 -4.93
CA LEU A 409 -11.28 -30.31 -4.86
C LEU A 409 -9.87 -30.79 -4.54
N ASP A 410 -9.66 -32.10 -4.34
CA ASP A 410 -8.35 -32.65 -4.05
C ASP A 410 -7.32 -32.29 -5.13
N GLY A 411 -6.17 -31.76 -4.69
CA GLY A 411 -5.06 -31.34 -5.54
C GLY A 411 -5.24 -30.01 -6.29
N ARG A 412 -6.35 -29.30 -6.07
CA ARG A 412 -6.51 -27.94 -6.60
C ARG A 412 -5.71 -26.92 -5.79
N TYR A 413 -5.13 -25.96 -6.49
CA TYR A 413 -4.41 -24.82 -5.92
C TYR A 413 -5.37 -23.64 -5.75
N PHE A 414 -5.53 -23.15 -4.54
CA PHE A 414 -6.40 -22.04 -4.16
C PHE A 414 -5.59 -20.76 -4.20
N ALA A 415 -5.40 -20.22 -5.41
CA ALA A 415 -4.67 -18.98 -5.63
C ALA A 415 -5.44 -17.79 -5.03
N ALA A 416 -4.74 -16.91 -4.32
CA ALA A 416 -5.28 -15.69 -3.75
C ALA A 416 -4.68 -14.45 -4.42
N GLU A 417 -5.49 -13.40 -4.58
CA GLU A 417 -5.09 -12.14 -5.19
C GLU A 417 -5.56 -10.97 -4.33
N PHE A 418 -4.61 -10.12 -3.90
CA PHE A 418 -4.81 -9.07 -2.92
C PHE A 418 -5.71 -7.94 -3.45
N GLY A 419 -5.34 -7.31 -4.56
CA GLY A 419 -5.97 -6.08 -5.04
C GLY A 419 -7.28 -6.32 -5.80
N ARG A 420 -7.40 -7.44 -6.50
CA ARG A 420 -8.60 -7.93 -7.20
C ARG A 420 -9.52 -8.74 -6.29
N ARG A 421 -9.08 -9.05 -5.05
CA ARG A 421 -9.91 -9.56 -3.96
C ARG A 421 -10.64 -10.85 -4.32
N TRP A 422 -9.89 -11.85 -4.76
CA TRP A 422 -10.47 -13.15 -5.10
C TRP A 422 -9.63 -14.32 -4.61
N ILE A 423 -10.32 -15.46 -4.50
CA ILE A 423 -9.71 -16.78 -4.41
C ILE A 423 -10.17 -17.57 -5.65
N LYS A 424 -9.24 -18.28 -6.30
CA LYS A 424 -9.54 -19.16 -7.45
C LYS A 424 -9.00 -20.55 -7.20
N ALA A 425 -9.85 -21.57 -7.40
CA ALA A 425 -9.43 -22.96 -7.37
C ALA A 425 -8.93 -23.38 -8.76
N ILE A 426 -7.63 -23.59 -8.88
CA ILE A 426 -6.93 -23.91 -10.13
C ILE A 426 -6.60 -25.39 -10.17
N GLU A 427 -7.03 -26.07 -11.24
CA GLU A 427 -6.65 -27.45 -11.52
C GLU A 427 -5.16 -27.52 -11.87
N VAL A 428 -4.44 -28.48 -11.30
CA VAL A 428 -3.10 -28.84 -11.75
C VAL A 428 -3.23 -30.11 -12.59
N THR A 429 -3.05 -29.98 -13.91
CA THR A 429 -3.15 -31.12 -14.82
C THR A 429 -2.05 -32.15 -14.55
N ALA A 430 -2.23 -33.38 -15.04
CA ALA A 430 -1.22 -34.44 -14.91
C ALA A 430 0.16 -34.07 -15.49
N GLY A 431 0.20 -33.15 -16.48
CA GLY A 431 1.45 -32.62 -17.05
C GLY A 431 2.09 -31.50 -16.23
N GLY A 432 1.42 -31.01 -15.19
CA GLY A 432 1.89 -29.92 -14.34
C GLY A 432 1.50 -28.51 -14.81
N SER A 433 0.85 -28.36 -15.96
CA SER A 433 0.23 -27.10 -16.40
C SER A 433 -1.05 -26.82 -15.61
N TYR A 434 -1.47 -25.55 -15.54
CA TYR A 434 -2.78 -25.21 -14.99
C TYR A 434 -3.90 -25.63 -15.95
N GLY A 435 -5.00 -26.12 -15.39
CA GLY A 435 -6.21 -26.53 -16.09
C GLY A 435 -7.35 -25.53 -15.84
N THR A 436 -8.51 -26.03 -15.43
CA THR A 436 -9.66 -25.14 -15.13
C THR A 436 -9.34 -24.17 -14.00
N ILE A 437 -9.72 -22.89 -14.18
CA ILE A 437 -9.65 -21.85 -13.16
C ILE A 437 -11.08 -21.54 -12.72
N GLU A 438 -11.39 -21.80 -11.46
CA GLU A 438 -12.77 -21.71 -10.97
C GLU A 438 -12.87 -20.67 -9.86
N ALA A 439 -13.95 -19.88 -9.90
CA ALA A 439 -14.23 -18.94 -8.82
C ALA A 439 -14.48 -19.69 -7.52
N PHE A 440 -13.81 -19.25 -6.45
CA PHE A 440 -14.09 -19.72 -5.10
C PHE A 440 -14.86 -18.64 -4.32
N PRO A 441 -15.88 -18.98 -3.51
CA PRO A 441 -16.65 -18.01 -2.75
C PRO A 441 -15.78 -17.19 -1.79
N TRP A 442 -15.73 -15.89 -1.99
CA TRP A 442 -15.04 -14.94 -1.12
C TRP A 442 -15.83 -13.62 -1.10
N THR A 443 -16.05 -13.07 0.11
CA THR A 443 -16.74 -11.79 0.28
C THR A 443 -15.97 -10.79 1.15
N GLY A 444 -14.74 -11.11 1.53
CA GLY A 444 -13.87 -10.18 2.26
C GLY A 444 -13.16 -9.20 1.32
N THR A 445 -12.09 -8.58 1.80
CA THR A 445 -11.34 -7.54 1.10
C THR A 445 -10.02 -8.07 0.53
N GLN A 446 -8.88 -7.53 0.97
CA GLN A 446 -7.55 -7.82 0.45
C GLN A 446 -6.94 -9.03 1.19
N ILE A 447 -6.94 -10.21 0.55
CA ILE A 447 -6.35 -11.42 1.14
C ILE A 447 -4.84 -11.24 1.27
N ILE A 448 -4.25 -11.44 2.46
CA ILE A 448 -2.79 -11.35 2.67
C ILE A 448 -2.12 -12.70 2.93
N ASP A 449 -2.88 -13.68 3.45
CA ASP A 449 -2.36 -15.02 3.74
C ASP A 449 -3.50 -16.05 3.86
N THR A 450 -3.20 -17.32 3.58
CA THR A 450 -4.15 -18.44 3.64
C THR A 450 -3.48 -19.72 4.14
N ASP A 451 -4.21 -20.58 4.84
CA ASP A 451 -3.71 -21.91 5.26
C ASP A 451 -4.87 -22.90 5.36
N PHE A 452 -4.65 -24.18 5.06
CA PHE A 452 -5.64 -25.23 5.35
C PHE A 452 -5.43 -25.78 6.76
N GLY A 453 -6.44 -25.62 7.60
CA GLY A 453 -6.41 -26.14 8.97
C GLY A 453 -6.50 -27.66 9.06
N PRO A 454 -6.21 -28.23 10.24
CA PRO A 454 -6.29 -29.68 10.48
C PRO A 454 -7.73 -30.24 10.38
N ASP A 455 -8.75 -29.39 10.32
CA ASP A 455 -10.14 -29.73 10.08
C ASP A 455 -10.54 -29.69 8.59
N GLY A 456 -9.60 -29.38 7.68
CA GLY A 456 -9.82 -29.34 6.25
C GLY A 456 -10.62 -28.13 5.77
N ALA A 457 -10.74 -27.09 6.61
CA ALA A 457 -11.28 -25.78 6.28
C ALA A 457 -10.15 -24.82 5.83
N LEU A 458 -10.47 -23.86 4.96
CA LEU A 458 -9.52 -22.84 4.51
C LEU A 458 -9.56 -21.65 5.46
N TYR A 459 -8.44 -21.31 6.07
CA TYR A 459 -8.27 -20.10 6.87
C TYR A 459 -7.74 -18.98 5.98
N VAL A 460 -8.29 -17.78 6.14
CA VAL A 460 -7.97 -16.63 5.30
C VAL A 460 -7.74 -15.42 6.20
N LEU A 461 -6.55 -14.84 6.12
CA LEU A 461 -6.22 -13.56 6.73
C LEU A 461 -6.49 -12.45 5.69
N ASP A 462 -7.36 -11.53 6.07
CA ASP A 462 -7.81 -10.40 5.28
C ASP A 462 -7.17 -9.13 5.84
N TYR A 463 -6.37 -8.45 5.02
CA TYR A 463 -5.64 -7.23 5.36
C TYR A 463 -6.55 -6.03 5.62
N GLY A 464 -7.79 -6.05 5.10
CA GLY A 464 -8.66 -4.88 5.12
C GLY A 464 -8.37 -3.92 3.97
N THR A 465 -9.04 -2.77 3.97
CA THR A 465 -8.83 -1.65 3.04
C THR A 465 -8.15 -0.44 3.71
N GLY A 466 -7.66 -0.64 4.95
CA GLY A 466 -7.22 0.45 5.82
C GLY A 466 -8.36 1.18 6.53
N ALA A 467 -9.61 0.73 6.38
CA ALA A 467 -10.79 1.30 7.05
C ALA A 467 -11.06 0.67 8.43
N GLY A 468 -10.14 -0.14 8.96
CA GLY A 468 -10.34 -0.91 10.19
C GLY A 468 -11.20 -2.17 9.99
N ASP A 469 -11.29 -2.65 8.75
CA ASP A 469 -12.11 -3.77 8.28
C ASP A 469 -11.32 -5.07 8.04
N GLN A 470 -10.06 -5.14 8.47
CA GLN A 470 -9.27 -6.38 8.46
C GLN A 470 -9.94 -7.49 9.26
N ALA A 471 -9.76 -8.74 8.87
CA ALA A 471 -10.43 -9.87 9.51
C ALA A 471 -9.65 -11.18 9.35
N LEU A 472 -9.90 -12.12 10.26
CA LEU A 472 -9.49 -13.52 10.13
C LEU A 472 -10.74 -14.36 9.91
N TYR A 473 -10.77 -15.14 8.84
CA TYR A 473 -11.89 -16.01 8.49
C TYR A 473 -11.48 -17.48 8.48
N ARG A 474 -12.46 -18.35 8.75
CA ARG A 474 -12.44 -19.77 8.42
C ARG A 474 -13.57 -20.08 7.45
N ILE A 475 -13.23 -20.60 6.28
CA ILE A 475 -14.18 -21.00 5.24
C ILE A 475 -14.43 -22.49 5.37
N GLU A 476 -15.70 -22.84 5.61
CA GLU A 476 -16.16 -24.20 5.88
C GLU A 476 -17.02 -24.71 4.74
N TYR A 477 -16.88 -25.99 4.37
CA TYR A 477 -17.83 -26.66 3.49
C TYR A 477 -18.99 -27.25 4.30
N ILE A 478 -20.21 -26.82 4.01
CA ILE A 478 -21.44 -27.24 4.70
C ILE A 478 -22.41 -27.99 3.79
N GLY A 479 -22.11 -28.10 2.48
CA GLY A 479 -22.98 -28.84 1.54
C GLY A 479 -24.43 -28.34 1.50
N GLY A 480 -24.63 -27.03 1.67
CA GLY A 480 -25.93 -26.37 1.60
C GLY A 480 -26.81 -26.59 2.83
N THR A 481 -26.25 -27.02 3.96
CA THR A 481 -26.99 -27.14 5.22
C THR A 481 -27.15 -25.80 5.96
N ASN A 482 -27.75 -25.84 7.15
CA ASN A 482 -27.90 -24.70 8.05
C ASN A 482 -26.55 -24.01 8.32
N ARG A 483 -26.52 -22.67 8.31
CA ARG A 483 -25.30 -21.88 8.48
C ARG A 483 -25.13 -21.44 9.93
N ASN A 484 -23.89 -21.21 10.34
CA ASN A 484 -23.61 -20.64 11.65
C ASN A 484 -24.24 -19.24 11.71
N PRO A 485 -24.91 -18.89 12.83
CA PRO A 485 -25.38 -17.53 13.01
C PRO A 485 -24.20 -16.56 13.07
N ILE A 486 -24.40 -15.33 12.59
CA ILE A 486 -23.40 -14.27 12.60
C ILE A 486 -23.58 -13.46 13.88
N ALA A 487 -22.62 -13.55 14.79
CA ALA A 487 -22.59 -12.70 15.99
C ALA A 487 -22.01 -11.32 15.65
N LYS A 488 -22.58 -10.26 16.22
CA LYS A 488 -22.02 -8.91 16.24
C LYS A 488 -22.07 -8.38 17.67
N ALA A 489 -20.90 -8.15 18.24
CA ALA A 489 -20.72 -7.58 19.57
C ALA A 489 -20.29 -6.11 19.43
N ALA A 490 -20.85 -5.24 20.27
CA ALA A 490 -20.41 -3.86 20.42
C ALA A 490 -20.44 -3.45 21.90
N ALA A 491 -19.65 -2.43 22.23
CA ALA A 491 -19.61 -1.81 23.55
C ALA A 491 -19.67 -0.29 23.42
N ASP A 492 -20.26 0.39 24.40
CA ASP A 492 -20.28 1.86 24.43
C ASP A 492 -18.91 2.48 24.78
N ARG A 493 -18.04 1.71 25.42
CA ARG A 493 -16.62 2.03 25.66
C ARG A 493 -15.81 0.75 25.84
N THR A 494 -14.56 0.78 25.41
CA THR A 494 -13.61 -0.34 25.53
C THR A 494 -12.44 -0.04 26.46
N SER A 495 -12.36 1.17 27.02
CA SER A 495 -11.34 1.55 27.99
C SER A 495 -11.86 2.61 28.97
N GLY A 496 -11.17 2.77 30.10
CA GLY A 496 -11.48 3.77 31.11
C GLY A 496 -10.99 3.39 32.52
N PRO A 497 -11.14 4.28 33.50
CA PRO A 497 -10.69 4.04 34.87
C PRO A 497 -11.49 2.90 35.53
N ALA A 498 -10.84 2.16 36.44
CA ALA A 498 -11.53 1.15 37.25
C ALA A 498 -12.19 1.81 38.49
N PRO A 499 -13.43 1.45 38.86
CA PRO A 499 -14.29 0.46 38.20
C PRO A 499 -14.88 0.99 36.88
N LEU A 500 -14.83 0.16 35.83
CA LEU A 500 -15.32 0.51 34.49
C LEU A 500 -16.66 -0.19 34.23
N THR A 501 -17.72 0.58 34.04
CA THR A 501 -19.03 0.04 33.61
C THR A 501 -19.17 0.15 32.10
N VAL A 502 -19.54 -0.94 31.45
CA VAL A 502 -19.67 -1.07 30.00
C VAL A 502 -21.06 -1.59 29.65
N ALA A 503 -21.73 -0.91 28.72
CA ALA A 503 -22.98 -1.35 28.12
C ALA A 503 -22.66 -2.10 26.82
N PHE A 504 -23.05 -3.37 26.76
CA PHE A 504 -22.83 -4.23 25.60
C PHE A 504 -24.08 -4.29 24.72
N SER A 505 -23.87 -4.53 23.43
CA SER A 505 -24.94 -4.66 22.44
C SER A 505 -24.68 -5.85 21.52
N SER A 506 -25.75 -6.58 21.20
CA SER A 506 -25.75 -7.65 20.20
C SER A 506 -26.31 -7.21 18.84
N ALA A 507 -26.50 -5.89 18.64
CA ALA A 507 -27.12 -5.34 17.43
C ALA A 507 -26.35 -5.73 16.16
N GLY A 508 -27.08 -6.15 15.13
CA GLY A 508 -26.50 -6.68 13.88
C GLY A 508 -26.25 -8.19 13.89
N SER A 509 -26.40 -8.86 15.02
CA SER A 509 -26.37 -10.34 15.04
C SER A 509 -27.55 -10.90 14.26
N SER A 510 -27.32 -11.94 13.46
CA SER A 510 -28.34 -12.52 12.58
C SER A 510 -28.13 -14.00 12.34
N ASP A 511 -29.23 -14.70 12.07
CA ASP A 511 -29.20 -16.06 11.53
C ASP A 511 -29.38 -15.98 10.00
N PRO A 512 -28.49 -16.58 9.18
CA PRO A 512 -28.62 -16.55 7.73
C PRO A 512 -29.92 -17.15 7.19
N GLU A 513 -30.56 -18.04 7.95
CA GLU A 513 -31.87 -18.64 7.63
C GLU A 513 -33.05 -17.86 8.23
N GLY A 514 -32.80 -16.76 8.97
CA GLY A 514 -33.82 -15.90 9.58
C GLY A 514 -34.42 -16.44 10.89
N GLY A 515 -33.80 -17.46 11.49
CA GLY A 515 -34.17 -18.03 12.78
C GLY A 515 -33.98 -17.06 13.96
N ALA A 516 -34.75 -17.29 15.02
CA ALA A 516 -34.64 -16.50 16.25
C ALA A 516 -33.41 -16.93 17.05
N LEU A 517 -32.57 -15.95 17.42
CA LEU A 517 -31.33 -16.18 18.17
C LEU A 517 -31.55 -16.17 19.68
N THR A 518 -30.76 -17.00 20.38
CA THR A 518 -30.52 -16.90 21.82
C THR A 518 -29.12 -16.35 22.08
N TYR A 519 -28.91 -15.67 23.21
CA TYR A 519 -27.70 -14.90 23.51
C TYR A 519 -27.04 -15.39 24.81
N SER A 520 -25.71 -15.45 24.80
CA SER A 520 -24.90 -15.68 25.99
C SER A 520 -23.65 -14.81 25.93
N TRP A 521 -23.41 -14.05 26.99
CA TRP A 521 -22.21 -13.25 27.18
C TRP A 521 -21.33 -13.88 28.26
N SER A 522 -20.03 -13.95 28.00
CA SER A 522 -18.98 -14.14 29.01
C SER A 522 -18.17 -12.85 29.06
N PHE A 523 -17.93 -12.28 30.24
CA PHE A 523 -17.22 -10.99 30.35
C PHE A 523 -15.70 -11.14 30.55
N GLY A 524 -15.19 -12.38 30.63
CA GLY A 524 -13.76 -12.64 30.78
C GLY A 524 -13.23 -12.53 32.23
N ASP A 525 -14.06 -12.10 33.19
CA ASP A 525 -13.76 -12.07 34.63
C ASP A 525 -14.50 -13.17 35.43
N GLY A 526 -15.17 -14.08 34.72
CA GLY A 526 -15.99 -15.16 35.28
C GLY A 526 -17.48 -14.83 35.37
N ALA A 527 -17.89 -13.57 35.17
CA ALA A 527 -19.30 -13.20 35.08
C ALA A 527 -19.90 -13.51 33.69
N THR A 528 -21.21 -13.78 33.65
CA THR A 528 -21.96 -14.10 32.43
C THR A 528 -23.33 -13.43 32.40
N SER A 529 -23.94 -13.34 31.22
CA SER A 529 -25.32 -12.88 31.03
C SER A 529 -26.01 -13.59 29.88
N THR A 530 -27.35 -13.66 29.90
CA THR A 530 -28.17 -14.15 28.77
C THR A 530 -29.03 -13.04 28.14
N GLN A 531 -28.89 -11.79 28.61
CA GLN A 531 -29.56 -10.66 27.99
C GLN A 531 -28.86 -10.33 26.67
N PRO A 532 -29.59 -9.90 25.61
CA PRO A 532 -28.97 -9.49 24.36
C PRO A 532 -28.05 -8.27 24.54
N ASN A 533 -28.48 -7.28 25.34
CA ASN A 533 -27.75 -6.03 25.59
C ASN A 533 -27.51 -5.81 27.09
N PRO A 534 -26.57 -6.54 27.73
CA PRO A 534 -26.31 -6.42 29.17
C PRO A 534 -25.44 -5.21 29.52
N SER A 535 -25.44 -4.83 30.80
CA SER A 535 -24.44 -3.93 31.38
C SER A 535 -23.59 -4.71 32.38
N HIS A 536 -22.28 -4.51 32.36
CA HIS A 536 -21.33 -5.16 33.26
C HIS A 536 -20.28 -4.18 33.79
N THR A 537 -19.82 -4.39 35.04
CA THR A 537 -18.85 -3.54 35.71
C THR A 537 -17.59 -4.31 36.05
N TYR A 538 -16.47 -3.94 35.44
CA TYR A 538 -15.14 -4.45 35.77
C TYR A 538 -14.59 -3.71 36.98
N ALA A 539 -14.56 -4.38 38.13
CA ALA A 539 -14.15 -3.76 39.40
C ALA A 539 -12.63 -3.54 39.51
N ALA A 540 -11.83 -4.44 38.94
CA ALA A 540 -10.37 -4.40 38.99
C ALA A 540 -9.79 -3.93 37.65
N ALA A 541 -8.66 -3.22 37.73
CA ALA A 541 -7.87 -2.90 36.55
C ALA A 541 -7.37 -4.18 35.87
N GLY A 542 -7.40 -4.20 34.54
CA GLY A 542 -7.03 -5.37 33.74
C GLY A 542 -7.62 -5.32 32.33
N THR A 543 -7.13 -6.17 31.46
CA THR A 543 -7.67 -6.39 30.11
C THR A 543 -8.56 -7.64 30.13
N TYR A 544 -9.78 -7.48 29.65
CA TYR A 544 -10.82 -8.51 29.60
C TYR A 544 -11.27 -8.72 28.16
N THR A 545 -11.66 -9.96 27.84
CA THR A 545 -12.20 -10.34 26.53
C THR A 545 -13.66 -10.74 26.68
N PRO A 546 -14.61 -9.78 26.67
CA PRO A 546 -16.01 -10.12 26.63
C PRO A 546 -16.39 -10.75 25.29
N THR A 547 -17.08 -11.88 25.34
CA THR A 547 -17.47 -12.70 24.20
C THR A 547 -18.99 -12.86 24.18
N LEU A 548 -19.62 -12.45 23.07
CA LEU A 548 -20.99 -12.80 22.73
C LEU A 548 -21.00 -14.14 21.99
N THR A 549 -21.84 -15.07 22.44
CA THR A 549 -22.24 -16.26 21.71
C THR A 549 -23.71 -16.14 21.36
N VAL A 550 -24.04 -16.23 20.07
CA VAL A 550 -25.42 -16.38 19.60
C VAL A 550 -25.66 -17.82 19.15
N ARG A 551 -26.87 -18.32 19.39
CA ARG A 551 -27.26 -19.68 19.01
C ARG A 551 -28.60 -19.66 18.27
N ASP A 552 -28.65 -20.37 17.15
CA ASP A 552 -29.84 -20.54 16.32
C ASP A 552 -30.78 -21.65 16.85
N PRO A 553 -31.98 -21.83 16.27
CA PRO A 553 -32.90 -22.90 16.67
C PRO A 553 -32.40 -24.34 16.41
N GLN A 554 -31.45 -24.52 15.50
CA GLN A 554 -30.86 -25.80 15.09
C GLN A 554 -29.67 -26.19 15.97
N GLY A 555 -29.21 -25.28 16.83
CA GLY A 555 -28.13 -25.48 17.78
C GLY A 555 -26.75 -25.06 17.28
N LEU A 556 -26.62 -24.44 16.09
CA LEU A 556 -25.35 -23.85 15.67
C LEU A 556 -25.10 -22.53 16.40
N THR A 557 -23.82 -22.16 16.48
CA THR A 557 -23.39 -20.97 17.22
C THR A 557 -22.44 -20.12 16.43
N GLY A 558 -22.53 -18.81 16.65
CA GLY A 558 -21.56 -17.82 16.22
C GLY A 558 -21.08 -17.01 17.41
N THR A 559 -19.85 -16.53 17.33
CA THR A 559 -19.20 -15.78 18.40
C THR A 559 -18.62 -14.47 17.90
N ALA A 560 -18.61 -13.46 18.77
CA ALA A 560 -17.94 -12.20 18.53
C ALA A 560 -17.35 -11.70 19.84
N SER A 561 -16.10 -11.27 19.81
CA SER A 561 -15.35 -10.83 20.99
C SER A 561 -14.98 -9.36 20.90
N LEU A 562 -14.73 -8.74 22.04
CA LEU A 562 -14.17 -7.38 22.15
C LEU A 562 -12.98 -7.42 23.12
N VAL A 563 -12.19 -6.36 23.13
CA VAL A 563 -11.16 -6.14 24.15
C VAL A 563 -11.59 -4.96 25.02
N VAL A 564 -11.66 -5.15 26.33
CA VAL A 564 -11.97 -4.10 27.32
C VAL A 564 -10.82 -3.93 28.30
N THR A 565 -10.28 -2.72 28.41
CA THR A 565 -9.21 -2.37 29.34
C THR A 565 -9.75 -1.50 30.47
N ALA A 566 -9.91 -2.07 31.66
CA ALA A 566 -10.27 -1.31 32.85
C ALA A 566 -9.00 -0.82 33.57
N GLY A 567 -9.04 0.40 34.11
CA GLY A 567 -7.93 1.03 34.82
C GLY A 567 -7.02 1.92 33.97
N ASN A 568 -7.27 2.03 32.66
CA ASN A 568 -6.55 2.93 31.75
C ASN A 568 -7.52 3.42 30.67
N THR A 569 -7.46 4.71 30.30
CA THR A 569 -8.30 5.29 29.24
C THR A 569 -7.46 5.44 27.98
N ALA A 570 -7.99 5.05 26.81
CA ALA A 570 -7.26 5.28 25.56
C ALA A 570 -7.07 6.79 25.33
N PRO A 571 -5.90 7.23 24.82
CA PRO A 571 -5.63 8.65 24.64
C PRO A 571 -6.56 9.23 23.56
N THR A 572 -6.86 10.52 23.65
CA THR A 572 -7.51 11.25 22.54
C THR A 572 -6.45 11.95 21.72
N VAL A 573 -6.28 11.53 20.46
CA VAL A 573 -5.37 12.17 19.50
C VAL A 573 -6.20 12.97 18.51
N THR A 574 -5.78 14.20 18.22
CA THR A 574 -6.44 15.04 17.21
C THR A 574 -5.39 15.73 16.35
N LEU A 575 -5.29 15.31 15.09
CA LEU A 575 -4.54 15.98 14.05
C LEU A 575 -5.32 17.24 13.63
N THR A 576 -4.91 18.41 14.13
CA THR A 576 -5.59 19.69 13.88
C THR A 576 -5.15 20.34 12.57
N ARG A 577 -3.93 20.01 12.10
CA ARG A 577 -3.40 20.39 10.79
C ARG A 577 -2.59 19.22 10.22
N PRO A 578 -2.66 18.89 8.92
CA PRO A 578 -3.49 19.51 7.88
C PRO A 578 -5.01 19.30 8.08
N ALA A 579 -5.81 20.12 7.42
CA ALA A 579 -7.27 19.95 7.42
C ALA A 579 -7.66 18.73 6.56
N HIS A 580 -8.80 18.10 6.87
CA HIS A 580 -9.30 16.98 6.06
C HIS A 580 -9.76 17.50 4.69
N GLY A 581 -9.21 16.95 3.62
CA GLY A 581 -9.40 17.40 2.25
C GLY A 581 -8.53 18.59 1.84
N GLN A 582 -7.55 19.00 2.65
CA GLN A 582 -6.65 20.10 2.30
C GLN A 582 -5.91 19.80 0.99
N LEU A 583 -5.78 20.82 0.13
CA LEU A 583 -4.99 20.73 -1.08
C LEU A 583 -3.49 20.58 -0.77
N PHE A 584 -2.81 19.69 -1.49
CA PHE A 584 -1.36 19.54 -1.44
C PHE A 584 -0.77 19.29 -2.82
N SER A 585 0.56 19.34 -2.89
CA SER A 585 1.33 19.00 -4.09
C SER A 585 2.40 17.98 -3.73
N PHE A 586 2.60 17.01 -4.63
CA PHE A 586 3.77 16.13 -4.59
C PHE A 586 5.06 16.96 -4.73
N GLY A 587 6.10 16.57 -3.99
CA GLY A 587 7.33 17.36 -3.82
C GLY A 587 7.17 18.58 -2.88
N GLY A 588 5.97 18.83 -2.35
CA GLY A 588 5.70 19.91 -1.41
C GLY A 588 5.98 19.51 0.04
N THR A 589 5.93 20.49 0.94
CA THR A 589 6.05 20.24 2.40
C THR A 589 4.73 20.56 3.07
N VAL A 590 4.18 19.59 3.81
CA VAL A 590 2.92 19.74 4.54
C VAL A 590 3.20 19.84 6.03
N PRO A 591 2.90 20.97 6.68
CA PRO A 591 3.02 21.12 8.12
C PRO A 591 1.90 20.37 8.86
N PHE A 592 2.23 19.84 10.05
CA PHE A 592 1.27 19.18 10.93
C PHE A 592 1.25 19.79 12.33
N ALA A 593 0.10 19.65 12.99
CA ALA A 593 -0.10 19.98 14.40
C ALA A 593 -1.06 18.97 15.03
N VAL A 594 -0.68 18.44 16.19
CA VAL A 594 -1.41 17.39 16.92
C VAL A 594 -1.63 17.86 18.35
N THR A 595 -2.85 17.68 18.83
CA THR A 595 -3.18 17.77 20.25
C THR A 595 -3.50 16.39 20.78
N VAL A 596 -2.90 16.03 21.91
CA VAL A 596 -3.14 14.77 22.60
C VAL A 596 -3.58 15.06 24.03
N THR A 597 -4.59 14.33 24.50
CA THR A 597 -4.99 14.34 25.90
C THR A 597 -5.17 12.93 26.41
N ASP A 598 -4.68 12.66 27.61
CA ASP A 598 -4.80 11.37 28.28
C ASP A 598 -5.09 11.61 29.76
N PRO A 599 -6.18 11.06 30.33
CA PRO A 599 -6.55 11.31 31.73
C PRO A 599 -5.52 10.81 32.74
N GLU A 600 -4.80 9.73 32.43
CA GLU A 600 -3.87 9.07 33.34
C GLU A 600 -2.42 9.57 33.19
N ASP A 601 -2.03 10.07 32.02
CA ASP A 601 -0.63 10.40 31.71
C ASP A 601 -0.20 11.84 32.01
N GLY A 602 -1.13 12.74 32.32
CA GLY A 602 -0.83 14.13 32.66
C GLY A 602 -0.25 14.91 31.49
N THR A 603 0.97 15.43 31.62
CA THR A 603 1.63 16.18 30.53
C THR A 603 2.11 15.22 29.44
N ILE A 604 1.64 15.41 28.22
CA ILE A 604 2.02 14.60 27.07
C ILE A 604 3.46 14.90 26.64
N ASP A 605 4.23 13.84 26.45
CA ASP A 605 5.54 13.87 25.82
C ASP A 605 5.38 13.91 24.28
N CYS A 606 5.50 15.11 23.71
CA CYS A 606 5.37 15.32 22.27
C CYS A 606 6.40 14.56 21.44
N THR A 607 7.52 14.10 22.01
CA THR A 607 8.51 13.29 21.27
C THR A 607 7.99 11.89 20.92
N LYS A 608 6.91 11.45 21.57
CA LYS A 608 6.25 10.17 21.31
C LYS A 608 5.04 10.26 20.38
N VAL A 609 4.63 11.47 20.00
CA VAL A 609 3.58 11.65 18.99
C VAL A 609 4.23 11.44 17.64
N LYS A 610 3.77 10.44 16.89
CA LYS A 610 4.27 10.14 15.54
C LYS A 610 3.22 10.57 14.53
N VAL A 611 3.66 11.23 13.46
CA VAL A 611 2.82 11.58 12.31
C VAL A 611 3.44 10.95 11.08
N THR A 612 2.65 10.11 10.41
CA THR A 612 3.07 9.38 9.22
C THR A 612 2.36 9.95 8.01
N TYR A 613 3.09 10.22 6.94
CA TYR A 613 2.54 10.41 5.61
C TYR A 613 2.43 9.04 4.93
N LEU A 614 1.23 8.75 4.45
CA LEU A 614 0.93 7.61 3.64
C LEU A 614 0.49 8.08 2.24
N LEU A 615 1.01 7.43 1.20
CA LEU A 615 0.50 7.58 -0.16
C LEU A 615 -0.71 6.67 -0.30
N GLY A 616 -1.87 7.26 -0.51
CA GLY A 616 -3.09 6.54 -0.86
C GLY A 616 -3.23 6.45 -2.36
N HIS A 617 -3.59 5.27 -2.85
CA HIS A 617 -4.02 5.07 -4.24
C HIS A 617 -5.12 4.02 -4.28
N ASP A 618 -6.07 4.22 -5.19
CA ASP A 618 -7.28 3.42 -5.34
C ASP A 618 -8.01 3.15 -4.01
N SER A 619 -7.73 2.02 -3.36
CA SER A 619 -8.46 1.53 -2.18
C SER A 619 -7.61 1.26 -0.94
N HIS A 620 -6.29 1.51 -0.96
CA HIS A 620 -5.42 1.32 0.20
C HIS A 620 -4.34 2.42 0.27
N ASN A 621 -3.47 2.32 1.27
CA ASN A 621 -2.38 3.28 1.49
C ASN A 621 -1.08 2.58 1.87
N HIS A 622 0.04 3.24 1.55
CA HIS A 622 1.39 2.81 1.92
C HIS A 622 2.03 3.90 2.79
N ALA A 623 2.56 3.53 3.95
CA ALA A 623 3.37 4.45 4.73
C ALA A 623 4.67 4.75 3.98
N ILE A 624 4.98 6.04 3.78
CA ILE A 624 6.15 6.47 2.99
C ILE A 624 7.19 7.13 3.89
N THR A 625 6.76 8.00 4.79
CA THR A 625 7.69 8.69 5.69
C THR A 625 6.96 9.16 6.93
N SER A 626 7.71 9.46 8.00
CA SER A 626 7.13 9.92 9.25
C SER A 626 8.02 10.92 9.96
N ASN A 627 7.41 11.67 10.88
CA ASN A 627 8.10 12.58 11.77
C ASN A 627 7.49 12.47 13.17
N THR A 628 8.23 12.89 14.20
CA THR A 628 7.76 12.88 15.58
C THR A 628 7.64 14.30 16.12
N GLY A 629 6.59 14.57 16.89
CA GLY A 629 6.32 15.89 17.48
C GLY A 629 4.84 16.19 17.57
N CYS A 630 4.45 17.11 18.47
CA CYS A 630 3.12 17.71 18.43
C CYS A 630 2.98 18.77 17.33
N THR A 631 4.10 19.29 16.81
CA THR A 631 4.15 20.18 15.65
C THR A 631 5.36 19.83 14.80
N GLY A 632 5.26 20.05 13.49
CA GLY A 632 6.35 19.79 12.56
C GLY A 632 5.90 19.90 11.12
N SER A 633 6.66 19.30 10.21
CA SER A 633 6.28 19.15 8.81
C SER A 633 6.81 17.85 8.23
N ILE A 634 6.16 17.40 7.15
CA ILE A 634 6.59 16.26 6.35
C ILE A 634 6.79 16.74 4.91
N ALA A 635 7.94 16.43 4.33
CA ALA A 635 8.17 16.58 2.90
C ALA A 635 7.46 15.44 2.18
N VAL A 636 6.51 15.77 1.32
CA VAL A 636 5.79 14.80 0.49
C VAL A 636 6.66 14.50 -0.72
N PRO A 637 7.08 13.25 -0.96
CA PRO A 637 7.89 12.92 -2.13
C PRO A 637 7.19 13.29 -3.45
N VAL A 638 7.98 13.48 -4.50
CA VAL A 638 7.43 13.52 -5.85
C VAL A 638 7.04 12.09 -6.21
N ASP A 639 5.77 11.86 -6.52
CA ASP A 639 5.36 10.55 -7.02
C ASP A 639 5.93 10.36 -8.44
N GLY A 640 6.74 9.31 -8.60
CA GLY A 640 7.32 8.91 -9.88
C GLY A 640 7.00 7.46 -10.23
N GLU A 641 6.11 6.83 -9.46
CA GLU A 641 5.80 5.40 -9.51
C GLU A 641 4.50 5.16 -10.27
N HIS A 642 3.52 6.02 -10.02
CA HIS A 642 2.24 5.94 -10.67
C HIS A 642 2.27 6.68 -12.01
N ASP A 643 1.53 6.15 -12.98
CA ASP A 643 1.27 6.94 -14.18
C ASP A 643 0.57 8.25 -13.80
N SER A 644 0.70 9.27 -14.64
CA SER A 644 0.17 10.59 -14.35
C SER A 644 -1.34 10.62 -14.10
N ALA A 645 -2.05 9.55 -14.45
CA ALA A 645 -3.49 9.40 -14.32
C ALA A 645 -3.96 8.51 -13.17
N ALA A 646 -3.06 7.97 -12.35
CA ALA A 646 -3.47 7.20 -11.19
C ALA A 646 -4.24 8.05 -10.18
N ASN A 647 -5.22 7.44 -9.50
CA ASN A 647 -5.97 8.11 -8.43
C ASN A 647 -5.16 8.15 -7.13
N ILE A 648 -4.20 9.05 -7.07
CA ILE A 648 -3.31 9.22 -5.91
C ILE A 648 -3.78 10.34 -4.99
N TYR A 649 -3.53 10.19 -3.69
CA TYR A 649 -3.86 11.18 -2.66
C TYR A 649 -2.99 11.01 -1.41
N GLY A 650 -2.85 12.08 -0.63
CA GLY A 650 -2.04 12.06 0.58
C GLY A 650 -2.88 11.68 1.79
N VAL A 651 -2.33 10.89 2.72
CA VAL A 651 -2.95 10.58 4.00
C VAL A 651 -1.96 10.91 5.12
N PHE A 652 -2.40 11.64 6.13
CA PHE A 652 -1.62 11.90 7.33
C PHE A 652 -2.27 11.18 8.49
N ASP A 653 -1.54 10.31 9.17
CA ASP A 653 -2.00 9.63 10.38
C ASP A 653 -1.15 10.04 11.57
N ALA A 654 -1.78 10.62 12.59
CA ALA A 654 -1.15 10.94 13.85
C ALA A 654 -1.50 9.89 14.90
N GLU A 655 -0.50 9.31 15.54
CA GLU A 655 -0.66 8.29 16.57
C GLU A 655 0.04 8.67 17.88
N TYR A 656 -0.52 8.20 18.99
CA TYR A 656 0.08 8.26 20.31
C TYR A 656 -0.29 7.01 21.11
N THR A 657 0.71 6.41 21.76
CA THR A 657 0.53 5.30 22.71
C THR A 657 0.78 5.81 24.12
N ASP A 658 -0.21 5.64 24.99
CA ASP A 658 -0.12 6.02 26.41
C ASP A 658 0.83 5.09 27.20
N LYS A 659 1.08 5.40 28.48
CA LYS A 659 1.88 4.54 29.36
C LYS A 659 1.20 3.21 29.72
N GLY A 660 -0.13 3.13 29.60
CA GLY A 660 -0.91 1.91 29.77
C GLY A 660 -0.86 0.98 28.55
N GLY A 661 -0.27 1.42 27.44
CA GLY A 661 -0.11 0.67 26.20
C GLY A 661 -1.28 0.76 25.22
N LEU A 662 -2.23 1.68 25.40
CA LEU A 662 -3.30 1.92 24.42
C LEU A 662 -2.89 2.98 23.41
N THR A 663 -3.14 2.70 22.13
CA THR A 663 -2.81 3.59 21.01
C THR A 663 -4.09 4.12 20.38
N THR A 664 -4.10 5.42 20.06
CA THR A 664 -5.18 6.05 19.29
C THR A 664 -4.59 6.79 18.10
N HIS A 665 -5.35 6.81 17.00
CA HIS A 665 -4.98 7.42 15.73
C HIS A 665 -5.91 8.60 15.40
N SER A 666 -5.42 9.53 14.57
CA SER A 666 -6.22 10.60 13.97
C SER A 666 -5.76 10.85 12.55
N VAL A 667 -6.56 10.39 11.59
CA VAL A 667 -6.25 10.40 10.16
C VAL A 667 -6.81 11.63 9.44
N ARG A 668 -6.08 12.15 8.46
CA ARG A 668 -6.49 13.21 7.52
C ARG A 668 -6.10 12.83 6.10
N THR A 669 -7.08 12.58 5.25
CA THR A 669 -6.89 12.52 3.78
C THR A 669 -6.76 13.93 3.21
N LEU A 670 -5.79 14.16 2.32
CA LEU A 670 -5.53 15.40 1.59
C LEU A 670 -5.79 15.17 0.10
N GLN A 671 -5.99 16.24 -0.66
CA GLN A 671 -6.33 16.17 -2.08
C GLN A 671 -5.21 16.77 -2.94
N PRO A 672 -4.76 16.08 -4.01
CA PRO A 672 -3.78 16.68 -4.89
C PRO A 672 -4.37 17.91 -5.58
N GLY A 673 -3.53 18.93 -5.79
CA GLY A 673 -3.93 20.16 -6.48
C GLY A 673 -4.37 19.91 -7.92
N HIS A 674 -3.78 18.91 -8.59
CA HIS A 674 -4.13 18.46 -9.94
C HIS A 674 -4.74 17.05 -9.87
N ARG A 675 -5.87 16.83 -10.54
CA ARG A 675 -6.62 15.57 -10.48
C ARG A 675 -7.43 15.35 -11.75
N GLN A 676 -7.47 14.10 -12.21
CA GLN A 676 -8.32 13.65 -13.31
C GLN A 676 -9.79 13.61 -12.87
N ALA A 677 -10.67 14.04 -13.76
CA ALA A 677 -12.08 14.21 -13.45
C ALA A 677 -12.80 12.88 -13.27
N GLU A 678 -12.34 11.80 -13.92
CA GLU A 678 -12.92 10.46 -13.80
C GLU A 678 -12.79 9.84 -12.40
N HIS A 679 -11.90 10.37 -11.56
CA HIS A 679 -11.72 9.93 -10.16
C HIS A 679 -12.75 10.54 -9.21
N PHE A 680 -13.97 10.77 -9.69
CA PHE A 680 -15.08 11.30 -8.90
C PHE A 680 -15.61 10.26 -7.90
N GLY A 681 -16.07 10.73 -6.74
CA GLY A 681 -16.69 9.87 -5.72
C GLY A 681 -18.16 9.60 -5.97
N ALA A 682 -18.89 10.57 -6.51
CA ALA A 682 -20.29 10.42 -6.93
C ALA A 682 -20.57 11.27 -8.17
N GLN A 683 -21.64 10.92 -8.90
CA GLN A 683 -22.03 11.61 -10.12
C GLN A 683 -23.54 11.55 -10.37
N SER A 684 -24.02 12.41 -11.27
CA SER A 684 -25.34 12.32 -11.87
C SER A 684 -25.25 12.58 -13.38
N GLY A 685 -25.80 11.65 -14.17
CA GLY A 685 -26.04 11.80 -15.61
C GLY A 685 -24.83 11.61 -16.53
N ILE A 686 -23.62 11.45 -16.00
CA ILE A 686 -22.40 11.34 -16.81
C ILE A 686 -22.01 9.89 -17.11
N GLN A 687 -21.08 9.72 -18.05
CA GLN A 687 -20.36 8.47 -18.29
C GLN A 687 -18.88 8.76 -18.59
N PRO A 688 -17.93 7.94 -18.11
CA PRO A 688 -16.55 8.01 -18.56
C PRO A 688 -16.46 7.73 -20.07
N ALA A 689 -15.67 8.51 -20.80
CA ALA A 689 -15.42 8.32 -22.24
C ALA A 689 -13.93 8.08 -22.49
N ASP A 690 -13.59 7.08 -23.32
CA ASP A 690 -12.19 6.77 -23.66
C ASP A 690 -11.67 7.73 -24.73
N HIS A 691 -10.58 8.44 -24.43
CA HIS A 691 -9.91 9.41 -25.29
C HIS A 691 -8.38 9.27 -25.19
N GLY A 692 -7.72 8.79 -26.25
CA GLY A 692 -6.26 8.58 -26.22
C GLY A 692 -5.41 9.84 -26.00
N GLY A 693 -5.99 11.04 -26.16
CA GLY A 693 -5.35 12.33 -25.88
C GLY A 693 -5.65 12.92 -24.49
N ALA A 694 -6.45 12.24 -23.67
CA ALA A 694 -6.68 12.57 -22.26
C ALA A 694 -5.49 12.10 -21.39
N GLU A 695 -5.24 12.78 -20.28
CA GLU A 695 -4.08 12.51 -19.41
C GLU A 695 -4.13 11.09 -18.80
N GLY A 696 -5.33 10.51 -18.65
CA GLY A 696 -5.58 9.11 -18.25
C GLY A 696 -6.24 8.21 -19.29
N GLY A 697 -6.25 8.64 -20.54
CA GLY A 697 -6.97 7.93 -21.60
C GLY A 697 -8.49 7.99 -21.45
N ARG A 698 -9.02 8.70 -20.44
CA ARG A 698 -10.45 8.85 -20.16
C ARG A 698 -10.81 10.28 -19.77
N THR A 699 -12.07 10.64 -19.98
CA THR A 699 -12.68 11.91 -19.56
C THR A 699 -14.00 11.64 -18.86
N VAL A 700 -14.50 12.62 -18.11
CA VAL A 700 -15.92 12.71 -17.76
C VAL A 700 -16.65 13.31 -18.96
N GLY A 701 -17.35 12.45 -19.70
CA GLY A 701 -18.05 12.81 -20.93
C GLY A 701 -19.56 12.58 -20.84
N PHE A 702 -20.21 12.66 -22.00
CA PHE A 702 -21.66 12.53 -22.15
C PHE A 702 -22.47 13.50 -21.29
N THR A 703 -21.88 14.64 -20.94
CA THR A 703 -22.47 15.58 -19.98
C THR A 703 -23.71 16.27 -20.55
N ASP A 704 -24.75 16.37 -19.74
CA ASP A 704 -25.97 17.11 -20.01
C ASP A 704 -26.16 18.30 -19.07
N ASN A 705 -27.10 19.18 -19.42
CA ASN A 705 -27.37 20.36 -18.59
C ASN A 705 -27.98 19.94 -17.24
N GLY A 706 -27.24 20.18 -16.16
CA GLY A 706 -27.62 19.84 -14.79
C GLY A 706 -26.88 18.63 -14.22
N ASP A 707 -26.12 17.92 -15.04
CA ASP A 707 -25.26 16.82 -14.61
C ASP A 707 -24.11 17.33 -13.76
N TRP A 708 -23.52 16.43 -12.97
CA TRP A 708 -22.44 16.80 -12.07
C TRP A 708 -21.58 15.60 -11.68
N ILE A 709 -20.37 15.92 -11.28
CA ILE A 709 -19.47 15.02 -10.53
C ILE A 709 -19.11 15.67 -9.19
N SER A 710 -18.82 14.85 -8.19
CA SER A 710 -18.44 15.34 -6.87
C SER A 710 -17.28 14.59 -6.24
N PHE A 711 -16.58 15.30 -5.35
CA PHE A 711 -15.43 14.81 -4.62
C PHE A 711 -15.54 15.20 -3.16
N GLN A 712 -15.17 14.28 -2.27
CA GLN A 712 -15.17 14.51 -0.84
C GLN A 712 -14.09 13.61 -0.20
N PRO A 713 -13.29 14.11 0.75
CA PRO A 713 -13.29 15.45 1.35
C PRO A 713 -12.50 16.50 0.53
N TYR A 714 -12.92 17.77 0.57
CA TYR A 714 -12.13 18.92 0.08
C TYR A 714 -12.15 20.08 1.08
N ALA A 715 -11.01 20.73 1.34
CA ALA A 715 -10.90 21.99 2.06
C ALA A 715 -10.21 23.00 1.14
N LEU A 716 -10.99 23.95 0.63
CA LEU A 716 -10.62 24.81 -0.49
C LEU A 716 -10.25 26.24 -0.08
N GLY A 717 -10.11 26.52 1.22
CA GLY A 717 -9.92 27.88 1.74
C GLY A 717 -8.82 28.69 1.05
N ASP A 718 -7.77 28.01 0.61
CA ASP A 718 -6.60 28.63 0.00
C ASP A 718 -6.66 28.65 -1.55
N ALA A 719 -7.70 28.04 -2.14
CA ALA A 719 -7.87 27.94 -3.60
C ALA A 719 -8.40 29.25 -4.18
N THR A 720 -7.64 29.84 -5.09
CA THR A 720 -7.94 31.14 -5.70
C THR A 720 -8.37 31.04 -7.16
N ARG A 721 -8.04 29.94 -7.82
CA ARG A 721 -8.35 29.69 -9.23
C ARG A 721 -8.47 28.20 -9.47
N ILE A 722 -9.29 27.85 -10.45
CA ILE A 722 -9.39 26.51 -11.00
C ILE A 722 -9.11 26.58 -12.50
N THR A 723 -8.37 25.61 -13.02
CA THR A 723 -8.20 25.34 -14.45
C THR A 723 -8.73 23.94 -14.73
N ALA A 724 -9.52 23.76 -15.77
CA ALA A 724 -9.93 22.45 -16.25
C ALA A 724 -9.41 22.26 -17.68
N ARG A 725 -8.83 21.09 -17.96
CA ARG A 725 -8.51 20.60 -19.29
C ARG A 725 -9.78 19.95 -19.85
N VAL A 726 -10.31 20.50 -20.94
CA VAL A 726 -11.64 20.15 -21.47
C VAL A 726 -11.62 19.97 -22.98
N SER A 727 -12.57 19.21 -23.50
CA SER A 727 -12.86 19.13 -24.94
C SER A 727 -14.36 19.24 -25.20
N SER A 728 -14.75 19.62 -26.41
CA SER A 728 -16.15 19.64 -26.81
C SER A 728 -16.28 19.55 -28.33
N GLY A 729 -16.86 18.44 -28.80
CA GLY A 729 -17.40 18.35 -30.16
C GLY A 729 -18.83 18.92 -30.27
N GLY A 730 -19.46 19.21 -29.13
CA GLY A 730 -20.80 19.78 -29.00
C GLY A 730 -20.81 21.32 -29.00
N PRO A 731 -21.86 21.97 -28.47
CA PRO A 731 -21.94 23.44 -28.38
C PRO A 731 -20.94 24.07 -27.38
N GLY A 732 -20.30 23.27 -26.54
CA GLY A 732 -19.66 23.75 -25.31
C GLY A 732 -20.68 24.01 -24.20
N GLY A 733 -20.29 24.78 -23.19
CA GLY A 733 -21.13 25.05 -22.03
C GLY A 733 -20.37 25.78 -20.93
N THR A 734 -20.75 25.52 -19.67
CA THR A 734 -19.98 25.98 -18.53
C THR A 734 -19.87 24.90 -17.46
N ILE A 735 -18.77 24.95 -16.70
CA ILE A 735 -18.57 24.15 -15.50
C ILE A 735 -18.71 25.09 -14.30
N GLU A 736 -19.72 24.89 -13.48
CA GLU A 736 -19.90 25.61 -12.22
C GLU A 736 -19.16 24.89 -11.09
N VAL A 737 -18.32 25.60 -10.35
CA VAL A 737 -17.67 25.09 -9.14
C VAL A 737 -18.53 25.42 -7.94
N ARG A 738 -19.08 24.38 -7.31
CA ARG A 738 -19.98 24.50 -6.16
C ARG A 738 -19.49 23.68 -4.97
N THR A 739 -19.92 24.04 -3.77
CA THR A 739 -19.65 23.24 -2.57
C THR A 739 -20.90 22.86 -1.80
N GLY A 740 -20.83 21.74 -1.07
CA GLY A 740 -21.89 21.18 -0.24
C GLY A 740 -22.91 20.34 -1.02
N SER A 741 -23.39 20.83 -2.15
CA SER A 741 -24.26 20.07 -3.07
C SER A 741 -24.17 20.61 -4.51
N ALA A 742 -24.75 19.89 -5.47
CA ALA A 742 -24.89 20.35 -6.86
C ALA A 742 -25.71 21.66 -7.00
N THR A 743 -26.49 22.04 -5.98
CA THR A 743 -27.22 23.31 -5.91
C THR A 743 -26.66 24.26 -4.85
N GLY A 744 -25.52 23.92 -4.24
CA GLY A 744 -24.88 24.67 -3.18
C GLY A 744 -24.22 25.96 -3.67
N THR A 745 -23.44 26.60 -2.80
CA THR A 745 -22.81 27.89 -3.08
C THR A 745 -21.93 27.83 -4.33
N LEU A 746 -22.13 28.77 -5.25
CA LEU A 746 -21.30 28.94 -6.44
C LEU A 746 -20.04 29.75 -6.11
N HIS A 747 -18.88 29.23 -6.49
CA HIS A 747 -17.59 29.87 -6.23
C HIS A 747 -16.88 30.39 -7.48
N GLY A 748 -17.17 29.78 -8.63
CA GLY A 748 -16.63 30.18 -9.93
C GLY A 748 -17.32 29.42 -11.06
N THR A 749 -17.19 29.94 -12.28
CA THR A 749 -17.77 29.34 -13.49
C THR A 749 -16.75 29.37 -14.61
N LEU A 750 -16.35 28.18 -15.09
CA LEU A 750 -15.47 28.03 -16.25
C LEU A 750 -16.32 28.00 -17.52
N THR A 751 -15.98 28.81 -18.51
CA THR A 751 -16.65 28.80 -19.82
C THR A 751 -15.92 27.85 -20.76
N VAL A 752 -16.64 26.87 -21.33
CA VAL A 752 -16.09 25.85 -22.22
C VAL A 752 -16.58 26.11 -23.65
N PRO A 753 -15.68 26.46 -24.59
CA PRO A 753 -16.05 26.61 -26.00
C PRO A 753 -16.20 25.24 -26.68
N ASN A 754 -16.81 25.22 -27.88
CA ASN A 754 -16.58 24.12 -28.82
C ASN A 754 -15.10 24.13 -29.20
N THR A 755 -14.40 23.01 -28.98
CA THR A 755 -12.95 22.89 -29.21
C THR A 755 -12.61 22.33 -30.58
N GLY A 756 -13.63 21.98 -31.38
CA GLY A 756 -13.50 21.39 -32.72
C GLY A 756 -13.54 19.85 -32.73
N GLY A 757 -13.63 19.19 -31.58
CA GLY A 757 -13.73 17.73 -31.48
C GLY A 757 -13.53 17.21 -30.05
N TRP A 758 -13.90 15.96 -29.82
CA TRP A 758 -13.81 15.30 -28.51
C TRP A 758 -12.37 14.97 -28.07
N ASP A 759 -11.45 14.83 -29.03
CA ASP A 759 -10.01 14.64 -28.77
C ASP A 759 -9.19 15.94 -28.90
N THR A 760 -9.86 17.10 -29.04
CA THR A 760 -9.19 18.41 -29.12
C THR A 760 -9.31 19.11 -27.78
N PHE A 761 -8.28 19.00 -26.95
CA PHE A 761 -8.27 19.55 -25.59
C PHE A 761 -7.76 20.99 -25.53
N THR A 762 -8.37 21.79 -24.65
CA THR A 762 -7.91 23.12 -24.27
C THR A 762 -8.09 23.34 -22.78
N ASP A 763 -7.27 24.21 -22.19
CA ASP A 763 -7.47 24.64 -20.82
C ASP A 763 -8.45 25.82 -20.76
N VAL A 764 -9.38 25.74 -19.82
CA VAL A 764 -10.27 26.83 -19.42
C VAL A 764 -10.12 27.08 -17.93
N SER A 765 -10.44 28.29 -17.46
CA SER A 765 -10.22 28.61 -16.06
C SER A 765 -11.20 29.63 -15.50
N ALA A 766 -11.31 29.65 -14.18
CA ALA A 766 -12.10 30.64 -13.45
C ALA A 766 -11.42 31.00 -12.12
N SER A 767 -11.52 32.27 -11.72
CA SER A 767 -11.22 32.68 -10.35
C SER A 767 -12.27 32.10 -9.39
N LEU A 768 -11.82 31.73 -8.21
CA LEU A 768 -12.66 31.23 -7.13
C LEU A 768 -12.82 32.31 -6.06
N SER A 769 -14.02 32.41 -5.48
CA SER A 769 -14.30 33.34 -4.39
C SER A 769 -15.26 32.73 -3.38
N GLY A 770 -15.10 33.11 -2.11
CA GLY A 770 -15.95 32.64 -1.01
C GLY A 770 -15.90 31.12 -0.77
N VAL A 771 -14.83 30.45 -1.18
CA VAL A 771 -14.63 29.01 -0.93
C VAL A 771 -14.49 28.75 0.57
N PRO A 772 -15.08 27.66 1.10
CA PRO A 772 -15.02 27.37 2.53
C PRO A 772 -13.62 26.88 2.93
N ALA A 773 -13.12 27.40 4.05
CA ALA A 773 -11.90 26.91 4.69
C ALA A 773 -12.10 25.55 5.37
N GLN A 774 -13.34 25.21 5.74
CA GLN A 774 -13.68 23.91 6.33
C GLN A 774 -13.87 22.83 5.27
N THR A 775 -13.70 21.58 5.68
CA THR A 775 -13.98 20.41 4.85
C THR A 775 -15.41 20.43 4.32
N THR A 776 -15.56 20.19 3.03
CA THR A 776 -16.83 20.17 2.30
C THR A 776 -16.78 19.13 1.18
N ALA A 777 -17.90 18.97 0.47
CA ALA A 777 -17.97 18.28 -0.81
C ALA A 777 -17.79 19.31 -1.94
N LEU A 778 -16.91 19.03 -2.89
CA LEU A 778 -16.73 19.79 -4.13
C LEU A 778 -17.65 19.20 -5.21
N PHE A 779 -18.35 20.07 -5.94
CA PHE A 779 -19.17 19.71 -7.10
C PHE A 779 -18.71 20.49 -8.33
N LEU A 780 -18.52 19.78 -9.44
CA LEU A 780 -18.42 20.37 -10.77
C LEU A 780 -19.74 20.11 -11.49
N VAL A 781 -20.51 21.17 -11.75
CA VAL A 781 -21.85 21.07 -12.33
C VAL A 781 -21.83 21.57 -13.77
N PHE A 782 -22.28 20.74 -14.69
CA PHE A 782 -22.27 21.01 -16.12
C PHE A 782 -23.54 21.74 -16.53
N LYS A 783 -23.38 22.85 -17.25
CA LYS A 783 -24.49 23.69 -17.73
C LYS A 783 -24.38 23.90 -19.24
N GLY A 784 -25.53 23.92 -19.89
CA GLY A 784 -25.65 24.16 -21.33
C GLY A 784 -27.11 24.26 -21.75
N VAL A 785 -27.36 24.19 -23.05
CA VAL A 785 -28.74 24.20 -23.56
C VAL A 785 -29.43 22.90 -23.18
N THR A 786 -30.57 22.99 -22.50
CA THR A 786 -31.35 21.81 -22.09
C THR A 786 -31.80 20.98 -23.30
N GLY A 787 -31.59 19.66 -23.22
CA GLY A 787 -32.01 18.71 -24.25
C GLY A 787 -31.07 18.58 -25.45
N GLN A 788 -29.88 19.19 -25.38
CA GLN A 788 -28.89 19.10 -26.46
C GLN A 788 -28.03 17.81 -26.37
N GLY A 789 -27.76 17.26 -25.18
CA GLY A 789 -26.85 16.12 -25.01
C GLY A 789 -25.40 16.50 -25.25
N ASN A 790 -24.46 15.77 -24.63
CA ASN A 790 -23.02 15.81 -24.93
C ASN A 790 -22.49 17.26 -25.05
N LEU A 791 -22.50 17.99 -23.95
CA LEU A 791 -22.10 19.39 -23.92
C LEU A 791 -20.58 19.54 -24.03
N LEU A 792 -19.85 18.84 -23.17
CA LEU A 792 -18.41 18.93 -23.02
C LEU A 792 -17.86 17.69 -22.29
N ASP A 793 -16.56 17.50 -22.42
CA ASP A 793 -15.79 16.51 -21.68
C ASP A 793 -14.79 17.22 -20.77
N VAL A 794 -14.58 16.67 -19.58
CA VAL A 794 -13.53 17.12 -18.65
C VAL A 794 -12.53 16.01 -18.46
N ASP A 795 -11.27 16.29 -18.79
CA ASP A 795 -10.15 15.37 -18.58
C ASP A 795 -9.62 15.50 -17.15
N ALA A 796 -9.07 16.66 -16.82
CA ALA A 796 -8.49 16.93 -15.51
C ALA A 796 -8.78 18.36 -15.06
N PHE A 797 -8.59 18.63 -13.77
CA PHE A 797 -8.64 19.97 -13.20
C PHE A 797 -7.51 20.22 -12.21
N THR A 798 -7.12 21.48 -12.10
CA THR A 798 -6.06 21.96 -11.22
C THR A 798 -6.54 23.14 -10.40
N PHE A 799 -6.38 23.09 -9.09
CA PHE A 799 -6.52 24.23 -8.21
C PHE A 799 -5.18 24.96 -8.05
N GLU A 800 -5.24 26.27 -8.11
CA GLU A 800 -4.11 27.14 -7.77
C GLU A 800 -4.37 27.77 -6.40
N THR A 801 -3.42 27.57 -5.48
CA THR A 801 -3.42 28.20 -4.17
C THR A 801 -2.47 29.39 -4.15
N ALA A 802 -2.78 30.40 -3.34
CA ALA A 802 -1.79 31.43 -3.03
C ALA A 802 -0.70 30.82 -2.13
N THR A 803 0.56 31.19 -2.38
CA THR A 803 1.70 30.81 -1.54
C THR A 803 1.91 31.89 -0.48
N GLU A 804 1.92 31.49 0.79
CA GLU A 804 2.30 32.39 1.91
C GLU A 804 3.74 32.87 1.73
N ALA A 805 3.97 34.17 1.78
CA ALA A 805 5.29 34.74 1.51
C ALA A 805 6.27 34.47 2.65
N GLU A 806 5.80 34.28 3.88
CA GLU A 806 6.62 33.85 5.00
C GLU A 806 7.06 32.38 4.93
N ALA A 807 6.51 31.59 4.00
CA ALA A 807 6.88 30.19 3.77
C ALA A 807 8.12 30.03 2.86
N TYR A 808 9.07 30.96 2.96
CA TYR A 808 10.35 30.88 2.25
C TYR A 808 11.22 29.73 2.79
N THR A 809 11.92 29.04 1.90
CA THR A 809 12.86 27.95 2.25
C THR A 809 14.29 28.45 2.43
N SER A 810 14.58 29.66 1.97
CA SER A 810 15.86 30.36 2.15
C SER A 810 15.62 31.87 2.09
N ASN A 811 16.43 32.68 2.75
CA ASN A 811 16.29 34.14 2.67
C ASN A 811 17.61 34.85 3.00
N SER A 812 17.63 36.15 2.73
CA SER A 812 18.57 37.12 3.30
C SER A 812 17.80 38.35 3.73
N GLY A 813 17.84 38.67 5.03
CA GLY A 813 17.30 39.90 5.60
C GLY A 813 15.79 39.93 5.83
N VAL A 814 15.06 38.93 5.34
CA VAL A 814 13.60 38.81 5.48
C VAL A 814 13.24 38.27 6.85
N GLN A 815 12.21 38.84 7.48
CA GLN A 815 11.68 38.37 8.76
C GLN A 815 10.16 38.20 8.68
N VAL A 816 9.63 37.35 9.56
CA VAL A 816 8.18 37.17 9.68
C VAL A 816 7.61 38.31 10.53
N ALA A 817 6.60 39.02 10.03
CA ALA A 817 5.85 40.01 10.80
C ALA A 817 4.42 39.52 11.08
N ASP A 818 3.89 39.85 12.25
CA ASP A 818 2.53 39.49 12.65
C ASP A 818 1.55 40.60 12.23
N HIS A 819 0.58 40.26 11.40
CA HIS A 819 -0.48 41.15 10.92
C HIS A 819 -1.82 40.43 10.93
N ALA A 820 -2.72 40.81 11.84
CA ALA A 820 -4.02 40.15 11.97
C ALA A 820 -4.87 40.09 10.67
N PRO A 821 -4.81 41.07 9.74
CA PRO A 821 -5.50 41.02 8.44
C PRO A 821 -4.75 40.25 7.33
N ALA A 822 -3.55 39.74 7.61
CA ALA A 822 -2.80 38.87 6.71
C ALA A 822 -3.39 37.44 6.69
N SER A 823 -3.23 36.74 5.58
CA SER A 823 -3.44 35.30 5.50
C SER A 823 -2.53 34.62 6.51
N GLY A 824 -3.05 33.63 7.25
CA GLY A 824 -2.30 33.01 8.35
C GLY A 824 -1.90 33.95 9.52
N GLY A 825 -2.27 35.23 9.47
CA GLY A 825 -1.89 36.26 10.44
C GLY A 825 -0.43 36.74 10.34
N LYS A 826 0.30 36.38 9.28
CA LYS A 826 1.73 36.63 9.14
C LYS A 826 2.09 37.13 7.73
N THR A 827 3.23 37.81 7.61
CA THR A 827 3.78 38.29 6.33
C THR A 827 5.28 38.07 6.27
N ALA A 828 5.84 38.04 5.06
CA ALA A 828 7.25 38.37 4.84
C ALA A 828 7.42 39.89 4.95
N GLY A 829 7.97 40.33 6.08
CA GLY A 829 8.11 41.74 6.44
C GLY A 829 9.54 42.13 6.77
N TYR A 830 9.69 43.34 7.31
CA TYR A 830 10.98 43.97 7.61
C TYR A 830 11.90 44.11 6.38
N LEU A 831 11.30 44.17 5.18
CA LEU A 831 12.01 44.08 3.91
C LEU A 831 12.81 45.35 3.63
N ASN A 832 14.11 45.21 3.38
CA ASN A 832 15.01 46.27 2.95
C ASN A 832 15.43 46.08 1.48
N ASN A 833 16.00 47.14 0.90
CA ASN A 833 16.51 47.06 -0.46
C ASN A 833 17.67 46.07 -0.57
N GLY A 834 17.50 45.04 -1.39
CA GLY A 834 18.47 43.97 -1.62
C GLY A 834 18.17 42.69 -0.85
N ASP A 835 17.20 42.70 0.07
CA ASP A 835 16.73 41.50 0.74
C ASP A 835 16.04 40.57 -0.27
N TRP A 836 16.05 39.27 0.03
CA TRP A 836 15.43 38.28 -0.85
C TRP A 836 14.90 37.07 -0.10
N ALA A 837 13.88 36.43 -0.68
CA ALA A 837 13.28 35.19 -0.23
C ALA A 837 13.27 34.16 -1.38
N GLY A 838 13.75 32.95 -1.11
CA GLY A 838 13.76 31.82 -2.04
C GLY A 838 12.75 30.75 -1.63
N TYR A 839 12.04 30.20 -2.61
CA TYR A 839 10.95 29.24 -2.45
C TYR A 839 11.27 28.00 -3.29
N ALA A 840 11.94 27.03 -2.68
CA ALA A 840 12.35 25.80 -3.36
C ALA A 840 11.17 25.01 -3.92
N GLN A 841 10.02 25.09 -3.25
CA GLN A 841 8.76 24.44 -3.60
C GLN A 841 8.03 25.09 -4.78
N VAL A 842 8.41 26.30 -5.21
CA VAL A 842 7.74 27.02 -6.30
C VAL A 842 8.61 27.02 -7.55
N SER A 843 8.25 26.20 -8.54
CA SER A 843 8.95 26.18 -9.83
C SER A 843 8.51 27.35 -10.73
N THR A 844 9.51 27.99 -11.34
CA THR A 844 9.35 29.10 -12.30
C THR A 844 9.13 28.64 -13.74
N ALA A 845 9.19 27.34 -14.01
CA ALA A 845 8.99 26.81 -15.36
C ALA A 845 7.59 27.16 -15.88
N GLY A 846 7.54 27.76 -17.07
CA GLY A 846 6.29 28.15 -17.73
C GLY A 846 5.56 29.34 -17.11
N ALA A 847 6.16 30.05 -16.14
CA ALA A 847 5.49 31.14 -15.45
C ALA A 847 5.14 32.32 -16.38
N LYS A 848 3.87 32.75 -16.37
CA LYS A 848 3.31 33.83 -17.21
C LYS A 848 2.92 35.07 -16.44
N THR A 849 2.35 34.95 -15.25
CA THR A 849 2.03 36.13 -14.40
C THR A 849 2.43 35.90 -12.96
N PHE A 850 2.84 36.96 -12.28
CA PHE A 850 3.05 36.97 -10.85
C PHE A 850 2.11 37.98 -10.20
N SER A 851 1.48 37.59 -9.10
CA SER A 851 0.66 38.47 -8.28
C SER A 851 1.07 38.33 -6.82
N ALA A 852 1.11 39.44 -6.07
CA ALA A 852 1.37 39.44 -4.64
C ALA A 852 0.38 40.34 -3.90
N ARG A 853 -0.13 39.86 -2.76
CA ARG A 853 -0.86 40.68 -1.78
C ARG A 853 0.18 41.36 -0.88
N VAL A 854 0.17 42.68 -0.88
CA VAL A 854 1.23 43.51 -0.27
C VAL A 854 0.63 44.61 0.59
N SER A 855 1.34 45.01 1.65
CA SER A 855 1.02 46.21 2.43
C SER A 855 2.26 47.12 2.52
N SER A 856 2.05 48.43 2.55
CA SER A 856 3.15 49.41 2.55
C SER A 856 2.70 50.68 3.25
N ALA A 857 3.35 51.00 4.37
CA ALA A 857 3.28 52.32 5.00
C ALA A 857 4.41 53.27 4.54
N GLY A 858 5.45 52.74 3.86
CA GLY A 858 6.58 53.49 3.33
C GLY A 858 6.37 54.01 1.91
N ALA A 859 7.46 54.30 1.19
CA ALA A 859 7.44 54.77 -0.20
C ALA A 859 7.08 53.69 -1.23
N GLY A 860 6.76 52.47 -0.78
CA GLY A 860 6.61 51.29 -1.63
C GLY A 860 7.96 50.79 -2.15
N GLY A 861 7.93 50.02 -3.23
CA GLY A 861 9.11 49.46 -3.85
C GLY A 861 8.76 48.56 -5.02
N ALA A 862 9.58 47.54 -5.26
CA ALA A 862 9.31 46.54 -6.28
C ALA A 862 9.82 45.16 -5.88
N ILE A 863 9.10 44.14 -6.33
CA ILE A 863 9.46 42.72 -6.20
C ILE A 863 10.00 42.26 -7.55
N GLN A 864 11.26 41.86 -7.61
CA GLN A 864 11.83 41.19 -8.76
C GLN A 864 11.59 39.69 -8.64
N VAL A 865 10.96 39.10 -9.66
CA VAL A 865 10.64 37.68 -9.74
C VAL A 865 11.75 36.99 -10.52
N ARG A 866 12.53 36.12 -9.87
CA ARG A 866 13.73 35.49 -10.45
C ARG A 866 13.68 33.97 -10.39
N ALA A 867 14.33 33.32 -11.35
CA ALA A 867 14.48 31.88 -11.43
C ALA A 867 15.87 31.41 -10.96
N GLY A 868 15.89 30.32 -10.18
CA GLY A 868 17.09 29.57 -9.81
C GLY A 868 17.85 30.12 -8.59
N SER A 869 18.07 31.43 -8.54
CA SER A 869 18.74 32.09 -7.41
C SER A 869 18.35 33.58 -7.31
N ALA A 870 18.72 34.23 -6.20
CA ALA A 870 18.51 35.67 -6.01
C ALA A 870 19.22 36.55 -7.06
N THR A 871 20.26 36.03 -7.72
CA THR A 871 20.96 36.70 -8.83
C THR A 871 20.67 36.06 -10.19
N GLY A 872 19.77 35.07 -10.22
CA GLY A 872 19.39 34.32 -11.41
C GLY A 872 18.52 35.11 -12.38
N THR A 873 17.98 34.41 -13.38
CA THR A 873 17.24 35.03 -14.50
C THR A 873 16.04 35.83 -14.01
N LEU A 874 15.96 37.11 -14.36
CA LEU A 874 14.81 37.97 -14.07
C LEU A 874 13.65 37.62 -15.01
N LEU A 875 12.52 37.20 -14.45
CA LEU A 875 11.30 36.85 -15.18
C LEU A 875 10.38 38.06 -15.34
N GLY A 876 10.37 38.94 -14.34
CA GLY A 876 9.58 40.17 -14.34
C GLY A 876 9.74 40.95 -13.04
N THR A 877 9.17 42.15 -13.01
CA THR A 877 9.18 43.02 -11.84
C THR A 877 7.77 43.52 -11.55
N VAL A 878 7.37 43.46 -10.29
CA VAL A 878 6.09 43.98 -9.78
C VAL A 878 6.36 45.27 -9.04
N THR A 879 5.67 46.34 -9.42
CA THR A 879 5.68 47.58 -8.63
C THR A 879 4.72 47.44 -7.46
N VAL A 880 5.20 47.70 -6.24
CA VAL A 880 4.40 47.66 -5.02
C VAL A 880 3.85 49.05 -4.71
N PRO A 881 2.51 49.23 -4.68
CA PRO A 881 1.91 50.53 -4.37
C PRO A 881 2.03 50.86 -2.88
N VAL A 882 1.96 52.16 -2.56
CA VAL A 882 1.75 52.61 -1.17
C VAL A 882 0.30 52.34 -0.80
N THR A 883 0.06 51.41 0.12
CA THR A 883 -1.29 50.95 0.47
C THR A 883 -1.93 51.77 1.58
N GLY A 884 -1.17 52.65 2.23
CA GLY A 884 -1.65 53.56 3.29
C GLY A 884 -1.47 53.04 4.71
N GLY A 885 -0.81 51.89 4.90
CA GLY A 885 -0.49 51.32 6.21
C GLY A 885 -0.10 49.84 6.14
N TRP A 886 0.51 49.33 7.20
CA TRP A 886 0.96 47.93 7.30
C TRP A 886 -0.19 46.91 7.41
N GLU A 887 -1.37 47.38 7.86
CA GLU A 887 -2.59 46.56 7.97
C GLU A 887 -3.51 46.64 6.74
N THR A 888 -3.13 47.46 5.75
CA THR A 888 -3.94 47.70 4.55
C THR A 888 -3.29 46.98 3.37
N PHE A 889 -3.90 45.89 2.91
CA PHE A 889 -3.36 45.06 1.85
C PHE A 889 -3.99 45.38 0.48
N GLN A 890 -3.17 45.36 -0.56
CA GLN A 890 -3.59 45.47 -1.96
C GLN A 890 -2.88 44.39 -2.79
N THR A 891 -3.51 43.97 -3.89
CA THR A 891 -2.88 43.01 -4.81
C THR A 891 -2.13 43.77 -5.90
N ALA A 892 -0.84 43.47 -6.05
CA ALA A 892 0.02 43.95 -7.12
C ALA A 892 0.36 42.82 -8.10
N THR A 893 0.20 43.06 -9.40
CA THR A 893 0.34 42.01 -10.44
C THR A 893 1.24 42.48 -11.58
N THR A 894 1.99 41.56 -12.18
CA THR A 894 2.80 41.79 -13.38
C THR A 894 2.75 40.60 -14.33
N THR A 895 2.90 40.86 -15.63
CA THR A 895 3.16 39.82 -16.64
C THR A 895 4.66 39.50 -16.65
N LEU A 896 5.01 38.22 -16.64
CA LEU A 896 6.37 37.74 -16.73
C LEU A 896 6.73 37.58 -18.20
N THR A 897 7.80 38.25 -18.62
CA THR A 897 8.27 38.25 -20.01
C THR A 897 9.59 37.48 -20.17
N GLY A 898 10.31 37.27 -19.08
CA GLY A 898 11.46 36.37 -19.04
C GLY A 898 11.03 34.92 -18.84
N THR A 899 11.84 33.99 -19.33
CA THR A 899 11.65 32.55 -19.16
C THR A 899 12.80 31.97 -18.34
N GLY A 900 12.48 31.00 -17.49
CA GLY A 900 13.46 30.34 -16.62
C GLY A 900 12.86 29.07 -16.03
N SER A 901 13.72 28.21 -15.50
CA SER A 901 13.33 27.01 -14.76
C SER A 901 14.13 26.96 -13.45
N GLY A 902 13.63 26.19 -12.49
CA GLY A 902 14.18 26.13 -11.14
C GLY A 902 13.35 26.92 -10.12
N PRO A 903 13.81 26.96 -8.86
CA PRO A 903 13.07 27.55 -7.74
C PRO A 903 12.89 29.07 -7.89
N LEU A 904 11.79 29.59 -7.33
CA LEU A 904 11.46 31.00 -7.33
C LEU A 904 12.29 31.77 -6.29
N PHE A 905 12.81 32.92 -6.69
CA PHE A 905 13.39 33.92 -5.79
C PHE A 905 12.70 35.27 -5.97
N LEU A 906 12.28 35.87 -4.87
CA LEU A 906 11.76 37.23 -4.80
C LEU A 906 12.85 38.14 -4.24
N VAL A 907 13.26 39.16 -4.99
CA VAL A 907 14.24 40.16 -4.55
C VAL A 907 13.54 41.49 -4.38
N PHE A 908 13.66 42.08 -3.20
CA PHE A 908 12.95 43.28 -2.80
C PHE A 908 13.83 44.51 -3.05
N THR A 909 13.28 45.49 -3.76
CA THR A 909 14.03 46.69 -4.19
C THR A 909 13.25 47.95 -3.90
N GLY A 910 13.95 49.04 -3.56
CA GLY A 910 13.32 50.32 -3.23
C GLY A 910 14.34 51.39 -2.80
N SER A 911 13.91 52.66 -2.79
CA SER A 911 14.79 53.82 -2.59
C SER A 911 14.46 54.67 -1.34
N GLY A 912 13.78 54.10 -0.35
CA GLY A 912 13.34 54.78 0.88
C GLY A 912 14.21 54.50 2.12
N THR A 913 14.03 55.30 3.17
CA THR A 913 14.58 55.04 4.52
C THR A 913 13.55 54.33 5.39
N GLY A 914 13.89 53.16 5.94
CA GLY A 914 12.97 52.27 6.68
C GLY A 914 12.56 51.04 5.85
N TYR A 915 11.71 50.17 6.42
CA TYR A 915 11.21 48.98 5.71
C TYR A 915 10.34 49.36 4.52
N LEU A 916 10.49 48.64 3.41
CA LEU A 916 9.90 48.99 2.11
C LEU A 916 8.40 48.75 2.08
N PHE A 917 8.00 47.49 2.31
CA PHE A 917 6.66 46.94 2.27
C PHE A 917 6.69 45.52 2.86
N ASP A 918 5.52 44.93 3.04
CA ASP A 918 5.33 43.54 3.45
C ASP A 918 4.62 42.78 2.33
N VAL A 919 4.93 41.48 2.22
CA VAL A 919 4.24 40.56 1.33
C VAL A 919 3.52 39.54 2.17
N ASP A 920 2.22 39.41 1.96
CA ASP A 920 1.35 38.45 2.61
C ASP A 920 1.39 37.12 1.84
N THR A 921 0.80 37.11 0.64
CA THR A 921 0.73 35.95 -0.23
C THR A 921 1.17 36.30 -1.64
N PHE A 922 1.56 35.30 -2.43
CA PHE A 922 1.78 35.46 -3.87
C PHE A 922 1.32 34.25 -4.68
N THR A 923 1.02 34.47 -5.96
CA THR A 923 0.63 33.43 -6.92
C THR A 923 1.43 33.57 -8.21
N LEU A 924 1.82 32.43 -8.78
CA LEU A 924 2.50 32.33 -10.07
C LEU A 924 1.59 31.54 -11.04
N THR A 925 1.10 32.17 -12.11
CA THR A 925 0.28 31.47 -13.13
C THR A 925 1.16 30.98 -14.28
N ARG A 926 0.72 29.93 -14.99
CA ARG A 926 1.47 29.27 -16.07
C ARG A 926 0.75 29.28 -17.41
#